data_AF-A0A2N0FQT6-F1
#
_entry.id   AF-A0A2N0FQT6-F1
#
_cell.length_a   1.000
_cell.length_b   1.000
_cell.length_c   1.000
_cell.angle_alpha   90.00
_cell.angle_beta   90.00
_cell.angle_gamma   90.00
#
_symmetry.space_group_name_H-M   'P 1'
#
loop_
_entity.id
_entity.type
_entity.pdbx_description
1 polymer ?
#
loop_
_entity_poly.entity_id
_entity_poly.type
_entity_poly.pdbx_seq_one_letter_code
_entity_poly.pdbx_strand_id
1 'polypeptide(L)'
;MKLNPTTNAKNFLCSYFLFIFLCLSCNKDEDSFYDAIKNSPVLISEESIIENDDSEEASEDEKFDSDEVVVNDEEAKEENIVIESRTAAFSPLEDAYIENGSGFNHELIRLQENKRTSYLLYDLSAVDSIKGKIVEAHFQFTVQKDSGDGLIEVHTGDSDSWTEEDINADIAPEPLNIVGTVDKDYKVGQTEIVVLNSKEISPESTTLILVHTQGDDLAIASKEHPTVEPPLLIITYEAPVDAGRIDQYVLNPSSITEHTPIDTEENLEIEEEVKEETVSEDEEIKEETVSEDEEIKEETVSEDEEIKEETVSEDEEIKEETVSEDEEIKEETVSEDEEIKEETVSEGEEVKEETTAEPVNEKPVARIEANKTKGEAPLEIKFDSNNSSDDKSIVRHTWDFDDDSNSSSKNTSHTFDKAGVYKVTLTVQDEEGLKDTTSVTITVEEPKNEAPIAKASADVTSGELPLEISFRASNSTDDKSIKSYKWNFKDGSSSSSKNPKHIFKKPGTFEVELTVKDEEGLEDNTTMTIVVSEPANQSPIAVAKANVSKGEVPLEVKFSGRNSSDDKAIVSYSWDFGVYGTSNQENPELTFEEPGTYKVNLTVRDEEGLKHTNSITITAEPKPIPETPSTSADVRYWQNLFDSKWSSERSKAYSMANSRGKNQEYYYLGLYIDGLSSIWQATGDNSYLDTALDIVGITVDKATSVGGGYLGWPAHDGDEYALWDTHYWRVVATLLRIMHQSSNIKSSSKYKNQLNDLLAFSEKHIWERYDSQHSSKIYRSNTHMSSHWARIGMELYLITKKNKYKQVFENMSFGTMPGEPSNFRNQIYPNPKNSSAYAWDKTWGRHGSDIQDTSHGGAIVSFWLLAFENGMYWNKSDMNALIKTVDIIWSDSNTDHIKRNIDGTGGNGSQGKIHEWLNLARYSQKLQNKIKAHYDKSHLNFFGPQAIGIAALNAKILADGRPVYP
;
A
#
# COMPACT_ATOMS: atom_id res chain seq x y z
N MET A 1 -39.38 -23.50 -105.82
CA MET A 1 -40.26 -24.38 -105.01
C MET A 1 -39.64 -24.54 -103.61
N LYS A 2 -40.37 -25.07 -102.63
CA LYS A 2 -39.96 -25.28 -101.21
C LYS A 2 -38.75 -26.24 -101.05
N LEU A 3 -37.94 -26.31 -99.96
CA LEU A 3 -37.72 -25.50 -98.72
C LEU A 3 -36.41 -25.93 -97.97
N ASN A 4 -35.93 -25.10 -97.01
CA ASN A 4 -35.16 -25.39 -95.76
C ASN A 4 -33.67 -25.88 -95.73
N PRO A 5 -32.72 -24.95 -95.41
CA PRO A 5 -31.42 -25.12 -94.70
C PRO A 5 -31.46 -24.49 -93.26
N THR A 6 -30.46 -24.39 -92.34
CA THR A 6 -29.14 -25.01 -91.94
C THR A 6 -28.75 -24.44 -90.54
N THR A 7 -28.34 -25.20 -89.49
CA THR A 7 -26.96 -25.62 -89.08
C THR A 7 -26.08 -24.57 -88.33
N ASN A 8 -25.17 -25.02 -87.44
CA ASN A 8 -24.04 -24.30 -86.77
C ASN A 8 -24.35 -23.34 -85.59
N ALA A 9 -23.37 -22.70 -84.93
CA ALA A 9 -22.19 -23.19 -84.14
C ALA A 9 -21.25 -22.02 -83.71
N LYS A 10 -20.63 -22.10 -82.51
CA LYS A 10 -19.52 -21.25 -82.00
C LYS A 10 -19.79 -19.73 -81.82
N ASN A 11 -18.77 -19.08 -81.24
CA ASN A 11 -18.49 -17.63 -81.14
C ASN A 11 -19.37 -16.84 -80.14
N PHE A 12 -18.87 -16.04 -79.18
CA PHE A 12 -17.53 -15.47 -78.87
C PHE A 12 -17.12 -14.21 -79.66
N LEU A 13 -17.14 -13.07 -78.94
CA LEU A 13 -16.43 -11.79 -79.17
C LEU A 13 -16.78 -10.85 -80.36
N CYS A 14 -16.42 -9.58 -80.12
CA CYS A 14 -16.40 -8.42 -81.03
C CYS A 14 -17.77 -7.93 -81.54
N SER A 15 -18.03 -6.62 -81.63
CA SER A 15 -17.12 -5.46 -81.74
C SER A 15 -17.23 -4.55 -80.50
N TYR A 16 -16.19 -3.97 -79.89
CA TYR A 16 -14.86 -3.54 -80.36
C TYR A 16 -14.92 -2.48 -81.45
N PHE A 17 -15.04 -1.20 -81.06
CA PHE A 17 -14.32 0.00 -81.54
C PHE A 17 -15.07 1.23 -80.93
N LEU A 18 -14.49 2.35 -80.51
CA LEU A 18 -13.14 2.75 -80.07
C LEU A 18 -13.22 4.28 -79.85
N PHE A 19 -12.71 4.83 -78.73
CA PHE A 19 -12.18 6.21 -78.63
C PHE A 19 -13.15 7.41 -78.87
N ILE A 20 -12.91 8.64 -78.40
CA ILE A 20 -12.12 9.12 -77.24
C ILE A 20 -12.58 10.56 -76.87
N PHE A 21 -12.47 10.93 -75.58
CA PHE A 21 -12.36 12.30 -75.02
C PHE A 21 -13.52 13.32 -75.10
N LEU A 22 -13.38 14.30 -74.19
CA LEU A 22 -13.98 15.64 -74.08
C LEU A 22 -15.43 15.75 -73.55
N CYS A 23 -15.73 16.60 -72.55
CA CYS A 23 -14.88 17.19 -71.50
C CYS A 23 -15.72 17.94 -70.45
N LEU A 24 -15.33 17.86 -69.16
CA LEU A 24 -15.76 18.74 -68.05
C LEU A 24 -17.27 18.63 -67.67
N SER A 25 -17.72 18.97 -66.45
CA SER A 25 -17.15 19.88 -65.43
C SER A 25 -17.49 19.49 -63.97
N CYS A 26 -16.56 19.77 -63.05
CA CYS A 26 -16.72 20.25 -61.64
C CYS A 26 -17.64 19.49 -60.64
N ASN A 27 -17.20 19.09 -59.44
CA ASN A 27 -16.88 19.90 -58.23
C ASN A 27 -18.12 20.59 -57.60
N LYS A 28 -18.32 20.68 -56.27
CA LYS A 28 -17.52 20.22 -55.10
C LYS A 28 -18.40 20.14 -53.81
N ASP A 29 -17.74 19.91 -52.67
CA ASP A 29 -18.20 19.75 -51.28
C ASP A 29 -18.96 20.93 -50.62
N GLU A 30 -19.21 20.76 -49.30
CA GLU A 30 -19.54 21.73 -48.22
C GLU A 30 -21.03 21.92 -47.77
N ASP A 31 -21.16 22.18 -46.46
CA ASP A 31 -22.38 22.14 -45.64
C ASP A 31 -23.30 23.37 -45.76
N SER A 32 -24.55 23.29 -45.27
CA SER A 32 -25.01 24.05 -44.08
C SER A 32 -26.54 24.19 -43.89
N PHE A 33 -26.97 24.05 -42.63
CA PHE A 33 -28.00 24.78 -41.86
C PHE A 33 -29.34 25.31 -42.47
N TYR A 34 -30.42 24.94 -41.74
CA TYR A 34 -31.57 25.77 -41.29
C TYR A 34 -32.83 26.08 -42.16
N ASP A 35 -33.98 25.89 -41.49
CA ASP A 35 -35.29 26.58 -41.53
C ASP A 35 -35.98 27.04 -42.83
N ALA A 36 -37.26 26.65 -42.99
CA ALA A 36 -38.41 27.60 -42.91
C ALA A 36 -39.85 26.99 -43.09
N ILE A 37 -40.70 27.17 -42.07
CA ILE A 37 -42.11 27.65 -42.15
C ILE A 37 -43.24 26.73 -42.75
N LYS A 38 -43.93 26.02 -41.82
CA LYS A 38 -45.40 25.99 -41.55
C LYS A 38 -46.48 26.06 -42.66
N ASN A 39 -47.39 25.06 -42.70
CA ASN A 39 -48.84 25.10 -42.31
C ASN A 39 -49.77 24.06 -43.02
N SER A 40 -50.73 23.48 -42.28
CA SER A 40 -51.78 22.52 -42.71
C SER A 40 -53.08 23.20 -43.22
N PRO A 41 -54.06 22.50 -43.86
CA PRO A 41 -55.14 21.74 -43.16
C PRO A 41 -55.63 20.42 -43.86
N VAL A 42 -55.98 19.29 -43.18
CA VAL A 42 -57.19 18.87 -42.37
C VAL A 42 -58.40 18.28 -43.17
N LEU A 43 -59.10 17.27 -42.57
CA LEU A 43 -60.41 16.61 -42.86
C LEU A 43 -60.39 15.18 -43.49
N ILE A 44 -61.34 14.23 -43.24
CA ILE A 44 -62.05 13.70 -42.03
C ILE A 44 -62.95 12.45 -42.41
N SER A 45 -63.47 11.66 -41.43
CA SER A 45 -64.48 10.54 -41.52
C SER A 45 -64.03 9.21 -42.19
N GLU A 46 -64.32 7.98 -41.71
CA GLU A 46 -65.59 7.29 -41.25
C GLU A 46 -66.54 6.97 -42.44
N GLU A 47 -67.29 5.85 -42.60
CA GLU A 47 -67.79 4.68 -41.80
C GLU A 47 -68.06 3.49 -42.80
N SER A 48 -68.59 2.25 -42.60
CA SER A 48 -69.15 1.43 -41.47
C SER A 48 -69.17 -0.11 -41.80
N ILE A 49 -69.06 -0.96 -40.76
CA ILE A 49 -69.95 -2.09 -40.28
C ILE A 49 -70.65 -3.03 -41.32
N ILE A 50 -70.64 -4.37 -41.18
CA ILE A 50 -71.66 -5.32 -40.62
C ILE A 50 -71.01 -6.75 -40.67
N GLU A 51 -70.76 -7.48 -39.57
CA GLU A 51 -71.65 -8.39 -38.76
C GLU A 51 -72.12 -9.68 -39.51
N ASN A 52 -72.23 -10.91 -38.99
CA ASN A 52 -72.13 -11.60 -37.66
C ASN A 52 -72.01 -13.16 -37.90
N ASP A 53 -71.75 -14.10 -36.97
CA ASP A 53 -71.15 -14.19 -35.60
C ASP A 53 -71.09 -15.72 -35.20
N ASP A 54 -70.96 -16.08 -33.90
CA ASP A 54 -71.15 -17.37 -33.18
C ASP A 54 -70.01 -18.43 -33.07
N SER A 55 -69.37 -18.47 -31.88
CA SER A 55 -68.88 -19.64 -31.10
C SER A 55 -67.64 -20.49 -31.53
N GLU A 56 -66.77 -21.03 -30.64
CA GLU A 56 -66.33 -20.67 -29.26
C GLU A 56 -65.02 -21.45 -28.88
N GLU A 57 -64.42 -21.17 -27.70
CA GLU A 57 -63.31 -21.86 -26.98
C GLU A 57 -61.83 -21.80 -27.47
N ALA A 58 -61.14 -20.75 -26.98
CA ALA A 58 -60.02 -20.81 -26.02
C ALA A 58 -58.55 -21.19 -26.37
N SER A 59 -57.65 -20.28 -25.95
CA SER A 59 -56.25 -20.40 -25.46
C SER A 59 -55.10 -20.93 -26.37
N GLU A 60 -53.86 -20.44 -26.28
CA GLU A 60 -53.31 -19.20 -25.65
C GLU A 60 -51.99 -18.78 -26.32
N ASP A 61 -51.68 -17.49 -26.21
CA ASP A 61 -50.38 -16.79 -26.16
C ASP A 61 -49.30 -16.95 -27.24
N GLU A 62 -49.30 -15.91 -28.09
CA GLU A 62 -48.20 -14.98 -28.37
C GLU A 62 -46.90 -15.40 -29.08
N LYS A 63 -46.33 -14.40 -29.78
CA LYS A 63 -45.13 -14.52 -30.60
C LYS A 63 -44.49 -13.15 -30.86
N PHE A 64 -43.16 -13.15 -30.92
CA PHE A 64 -42.31 -12.12 -31.53
C PHE A 64 -42.80 -11.77 -32.97
N ASP A 65 -42.50 -10.60 -33.55
CA ASP A 65 -41.22 -9.86 -33.46
C ASP A 65 -41.35 -8.37 -33.88
N SER A 66 -40.25 -7.60 -33.74
CA SER A 66 -39.79 -6.44 -34.58
C SER A 66 -40.84 -5.49 -35.24
N ASP A 67 -40.80 -4.16 -35.13
CA ASP A 67 -39.65 -3.26 -35.36
C ASP A 67 -39.93 -1.80 -34.94
N GLU A 68 -38.87 -0.97 -34.95
CA GLU A 68 -38.80 0.51 -35.05
C GLU A 68 -39.97 1.40 -34.54
N VAL A 69 -39.73 2.12 -33.44
CA VAL A 69 -40.45 3.37 -33.09
C VAL A 69 -39.47 4.53 -33.03
N VAL A 70 -39.71 5.57 -33.84
CA VAL A 70 -38.91 6.80 -33.85
C VAL A 70 -39.42 7.78 -32.78
N VAL A 71 -38.46 8.46 -32.16
CA VAL A 71 -38.59 9.51 -31.13
C VAL A 71 -39.70 10.53 -31.44
N ASN A 72 -40.50 10.84 -30.42
CA ASN A 72 -41.17 12.14 -30.27
C ASN A 72 -40.44 12.89 -29.15
N ASP A 73 -39.89 14.07 -29.44
CA ASP A 73 -39.37 14.97 -28.42
C ASP A 73 -40.54 15.70 -27.73
N GLU A 74 -40.69 15.51 -26.41
CA GLU A 74 -41.35 16.50 -25.57
C GLU A 74 -40.29 17.41 -24.95
N GLU A 75 -40.46 18.74 -25.04
CA GLU A 75 -39.59 19.71 -24.38
C GLU A 75 -39.70 19.59 -22.85
N ALA A 76 -38.84 18.74 -22.26
CA ALA A 76 -38.65 18.71 -20.82
C ALA A 76 -38.15 20.08 -20.35
N LYS A 77 -38.92 20.71 -19.44
CA LYS A 77 -38.46 21.89 -18.72
C LYS A 77 -37.31 21.48 -17.82
N GLU A 78 -36.29 22.32 -17.71
CA GLU A 78 -35.36 22.25 -16.57
C GLU A 78 -36.14 22.58 -15.29
N GLU A 79 -36.60 21.54 -14.59
CA GLU A 79 -36.94 21.66 -13.18
C GLU A 79 -35.64 21.90 -12.40
N ASN A 80 -35.63 22.88 -11.49
CA ASN A 80 -34.52 23.05 -10.56
C ASN A 80 -34.55 21.89 -9.57
N ILE A 81 -33.92 20.77 -9.94
CA ILE A 81 -33.68 19.63 -9.05
C ILE A 81 -32.84 20.14 -7.87
N VAL A 82 -33.48 20.28 -6.71
CA VAL A 82 -32.78 20.64 -5.49
C VAL A 82 -32.04 19.40 -5.02
N ILE A 83 -30.71 19.47 -5.03
CA ILE A 83 -29.82 18.44 -4.52
C ILE A 83 -29.52 18.77 -3.05
N GLU A 84 -29.61 17.78 -2.17
CA GLU A 84 -29.13 17.86 -0.79
C GLU A 84 -28.00 16.84 -0.56
N SER A 85 -27.10 17.18 0.37
CA SER A 85 -26.07 16.26 0.84
C SER A 85 -26.60 15.45 2.03
N ARG A 86 -26.32 14.15 2.03
CA ARG A 86 -26.81 13.16 3.00
C ARG A 86 -25.67 12.24 3.41
N THR A 87 -25.66 11.76 4.64
CA THR A 87 -24.67 10.79 5.13
C THR A 87 -25.37 9.52 5.62
N ALA A 88 -24.82 8.35 5.29
CA ALA A 88 -25.24 7.05 5.79
C ALA A 88 -23.99 6.20 6.12
N ALA A 89 -24.09 5.33 7.13
CA ALA A 89 -23.04 4.39 7.50
C ALA A 89 -23.44 2.96 7.15
N PHE A 90 -22.52 2.26 6.48
CA PHE A 90 -22.70 0.90 5.97
C PHE A 90 -21.81 -0.05 6.78
N SER A 91 -22.37 -1.18 7.21
CA SER A 91 -21.62 -2.31 7.78
C SER A 91 -21.15 -3.25 6.66
N PRO A 92 -20.09 -4.06 6.87
CA PRO A 92 -19.61 -4.95 5.83
C PRO A 92 -20.63 -6.07 5.60
N LEU A 93 -20.80 -6.43 4.32
CA LEU A 93 -21.51 -7.61 3.88
C LEU A 93 -20.67 -8.87 4.16
N GLU A 94 -19.38 -8.80 3.84
CA GLU A 94 -18.36 -9.82 4.10
C GLU A 94 -17.13 -9.16 4.73
N ASP A 95 -16.53 -9.75 5.78
CA ASP A 95 -15.25 -9.37 6.35
C ASP A 95 -14.38 -10.58 6.72
N ALA A 96 -13.07 -10.48 6.47
CA ALA A 96 -12.13 -11.57 6.72
C ALA A 96 -10.69 -11.06 6.83
N TYR A 97 -9.78 -11.92 7.28
CA TYR A 97 -8.35 -11.74 7.05
C TYR A 97 -7.71 -13.00 6.47
N ILE A 98 -6.62 -12.84 5.73
CA ILE A 98 -5.80 -13.95 5.25
C ILE A 98 -4.53 -14.03 6.09
N GLU A 99 -4.20 -15.23 6.59
CA GLU A 99 -2.90 -15.54 7.19
C GLU A 99 -2.33 -16.81 6.51
N ASN A 100 -1.05 -16.78 6.13
CA ASN A 100 -0.36 -17.90 5.46
C ASN A 100 -1.10 -18.45 4.21
N GLY A 101 -1.88 -17.62 3.53
CA GLY A 101 -2.66 -17.95 2.34
C GLY A 101 -4.05 -18.54 2.57
N SER A 102 -4.44 -18.82 3.82
CA SER A 102 -5.80 -19.23 4.19
C SER A 102 -6.61 -18.03 4.67
N GLY A 103 -7.88 -17.94 4.29
CA GLY A 103 -8.81 -16.95 4.85
C GLY A 103 -9.42 -17.39 6.19
N PHE A 104 -9.84 -16.39 6.98
CA PHE A 104 -10.39 -16.53 8.33
C PHE A 104 -11.53 -15.53 8.55
N ASN A 105 -12.77 -16.02 8.65
CA ASN A 105 -13.86 -15.34 9.37
C ASN A 105 -13.78 -15.74 10.85
N HIS A 106 -13.66 -14.75 11.73
CA HIS A 106 -13.64 -14.87 13.18
C HIS A 106 -14.14 -13.54 13.79
N GLU A 107 -14.60 -13.54 15.05
CA GLU A 107 -15.01 -12.35 15.83
C GLU A 107 -14.01 -11.17 15.85
N LEU A 108 -12.77 -11.36 15.37
CA LEU A 108 -11.74 -10.33 15.26
C LEU A 108 -11.02 -10.45 13.91
N ILE A 109 -11.07 -9.37 13.13
CA ILE A 109 -10.22 -9.14 11.97
C ILE A 109 -8.81 -8.83 12.47
N ARG A 110 -7.77 -9.44 11.87
CA ARG A 110 -6.38 -9.30 12.32
C ARG A 110 -5.46 -8.73 11.25
N LEU A 111 -4.71 -7.69 11.61
CA LEU A 111 -3.68 -7.06 10.80
C LEU A 111 -2.30 -7.37 11.40
N GLN A 112 -1.30 -7.65 10.57
CA GLN A 112 0.09 -7.79 11.01
C GLN A 112 1.03 -7.61 9.83
N GLU A 113 2.10 -6.83 10.02
CA GLU A 113 3.08 -6.52 8.98
C GLU A 113 3.58 -7.78 8.28
N ASN A 114 3.50 -7.80 6.94
CA ASN A 114 3.97 -8.88 6.07
C ASN A 114 3.40 -10.29 6.37
N LYS A 115 2.31 -10.41 7.16
CA LYS A 115 1.71 -11.70 7.57
C LYS A 115 0.20 -11.78 7.43
N ARG A 116 -0.53 -10.67 7.66
CA ARG A 116 -1.99 -10.63 7.59
C ARG A 116 -2.50 -9.42 6.82
N THR A 117 -3.37 -9.68 5.86
CA THR A 117 -4.13 -8.68 5.09
C THR A 117 -5.61 -8.89 5.37
N SER A 118 -6.36 -7.80 5.57
CA SER A 118 -7.79 -7.85 5.89
C SER A 118 -8.64 -7.33 4.74
N TYR A 119 -9.86 -7.83 4.62
CA TYR A 119 -10.77 -7.59 3.50
C TYR A 119 -12.16 -7.28 4.06
N LEU A 120 -12.83 -6.26 3.51
CA LEU A 120 -14.11 -5.72 3.99
C LEU A 120 -14.96 -5.31 2.77
N LEU A 121 -15.98 -6.10 2.41
CA LEU A 121 -16.89 -5.83 1.30
C LEU A 121 -18.12 -5.06 1.79
N TYR A 122 -18.45 -3.94 1.14
CA TYR A 122 -19.65 -3.15 1.42
C TYR A 122 -20.62 -3.14 0.23
N ASP A 123 -21.89 -3.42 0.49
CA ASP A 123 -22.99 -3.15 -0.44
C ASP A 123 -23.36 -1.66 -0.34
N LEU A 124 -23.11 -0.91 -1.42
CA LEU A 124 -23.42 0.51 -1.52
C LEU A 124 -24.61 0.78 -2.46
N SER A 125 -25.26 -0.25 -3.00
CA SER A 125 -26.27 -0.17 -4.07
C SER A 125 -27.49 0.69 -3.72
N ALA A 126 -27.75 0.89 -2.43
CA ALA A 126 -28.72 1.87 -1.94
C ALA A 126 -28.41 3.31 -2.42
N VAL A 127 -27.13 3.67 -2.58
CA VAL A 127 -26.65 4.95 -3.13
C VAL A 127 -26.88 5.04 -4.64
N ASP A 128 -26.46 4.03 -5.43
CA ASP A 128 -26.73 4.03 -6.87
C ASP A 128 -28.24 4.00 -7.19
N SER A 129 -29.04 3.27 -6.42
CA SER A 129 -30.50 3.15 -6.64
C SER A 129 -31.24 4.50 -6.61
N ILE A 130 -30.70 5.49 -5.89
CA ILE A 130 -31.20 6.87 -5.81
C ILE A 130 -30.39 7.86 -6.68
N LYS A 131 -29.44 7.34 -7.47
CA LYS A 131 -28.44 8.07 -8.26
C LYS A 131 -27.61 9.04 -7.42
N GLY A 132 -27.31 8.63 -6.18
CA GLY A 132 -26.51 9.38 -5.24
C GLY A 132 -25.06 9.47 -5.73
N LYS A 133 -24.53 10.68 -5.80
CA LYS A 133 -23.11 10.89 -6.13
C LYS A 133 -22.31 10.99 -4.83
N ILE A 134 -21.44 10.01 -4.57
CA ILE A 134 -20.50 10.06 -3.44
C ILE A 134 -19.63 11.32 -3.54
N VAL A 135 -19.47 12.03 -2.42
CA VAL A 135 -18.61 13.23 -2.31
C VAL A 135 -17.56 13.11 -1.20
N GLU A 136 -17.87 12.42 -0.11
CA GLU A 136 -16.93 12.10 0.97
C GLU A 136 -17.12 10.65 1.39
N ALA A 137 -16.04 10.00 1.82
CA ALA A 137 -16.05 8.64 2.34
C ALA A 137 -15.07 8.57 3.52
N HIS A 138 -15.49 7.89 4.59
CA HIS A 138 -14.68 7.69 5.79
C HIS A 138 -14.80 6.23 6.24
N PHE A 139 -13.68 5.57 6.51
CA PHE A 139 -13.64 4.23 7.08
C PHE A 139 -13.45 4.32 8.59
N GLN A 140 -14.42 3.84 9.37
CA GLN A 140 -14.40 3.83 10.82
C GLN A 140 -14.17 2.40 11.34
N PHE A 141 -13.26 2.18 12.28
CA PHE A 141 -13.06 0.88 12.93
C PHE A 141 -12.78 1.03 14.43
N THR A 142 -12.95 -0.04 15.21
CA THR A 142 -12.62 -0.03 16.65
C THR A 142 -11.59 -1.10 16.98
N VAL A 143 -10.49 -0.69 17.59
CA VAL A 143 -9.39 -1.55 18.03
C VAL A 143 -9.86 -2.45 19.17
N GLN A 144 -9.62 -3.75 19.07
CA GLN A 144 -10.11 -4.75 20.02
C GLN A 144 -9.09 -5.84 20.31
N LYS A 145 -9.05 -6.27 21.59
CA LYS A 145 -8.19 -7.31 22.16
C LYS A 145 -6.67 -7.04 22.09
N ASP A 146 -6.11 -6.83 20.90
CA ASP A 146 -4.68 -6.66 20.66
C ASP A 146 -4.41 -5.23 20.16
N SER A 147 -3.55 -4.50 20.87
CA SER A 147 -3.06 -3.16 20.50
C SER A 147 -1.75 -3.24 19.74
N GLY A 148 -1.60 -2.43 18.70
CA GLY A 148 -0.38 -2.29 17.91
C GLY A 148 -0.08 -0.82 17.58
N ASP A 149 0.83 -0.59 16.64
CA ASP A 149 1.29 0.73 16.19
C ASP A 149 1.57 0.74 14.68
N GLY A 150 1.83 1.91 14.10
CA GLY A 150 2.31 2.04 12.72
C GLY A 150 1.20 2.23 11.67
N LEU A 151 1.50 1.85 10.42
CA LEU A 151 0.79 2.30 9.20
C LEU A 151 -0.17 1.26 8.63
N ILE A 152 -1.47 1.55 8.75
CA ILE A 152 -2.54 0.91 7.97
C ILE A 152 -2.75 1.70 6.68
N GLU A 153 -2.52 1.05 5.53
CA GLU A 153 -3.02 1.50 4.24
C GLU A 153 -4.40 0.89 3.97
N VAL A 154 -5.38 1.72 3.59
CA VAL A 154 -6.69 1.30 3.10
C VAL A 154 -6.67 1.38 1.57
N HIS A 155 -6.81 0.24 0.91
CA HIS A 155 -6.88 0.12 -0.56
C HIS A 155 -8.30 -0.24 -1.01
N THR A 156 -8.66 0.06 -2.26
CA THR A 156 -9.80 -0.62 -2.92
C THR A 156 -9.35 -1.92 -3.59
N GLY A 157 -10.19 -2.94 -3.57
CA GLY A 157 -9.96 -4.22 -4.27
C GLY A 157 -10.32 -4.17 -5.76
N ASP A 158 -9.74 -5.08 -6.56
CA ASP A 158 -10.07 -5.27 -7.98
C ASP A 158 -11.35 -6.10 -8.25
N SER A 159 -11.94 -6.67 -7.20
CA SER A 159 -13.12 -7.53 -7.26
C SER A 159 -13.95 -7.49 -5.98
N ASP A 160 -15.27 -7.55 -6.13
CA ASP A 160 -16.26 -7.72 -5.06
C ASP A 160 -16.89 -9.12 -5.09
N SER A 161 -16.25 -10.09 -5.77
CA SER A 161 -16.81 -11.43 -6.02
C SER A 161 -16.29 -12.52 -5.07
N TRP A 162 -16.01 -12.17 -3.81
CA TRP A 162 -15.48 -13.06 -2.78
C TRP A 162 -16.47 -13.19 -1.60
N THR A 163 -16.32 -14.23 -0.79
CA THR A 163 -17.09 -14.45 0.44
C THR A 163 -16.22 -14.95 1.58
N GLU A 164 -16.72 -14.87 2.80
CA GLU A 164 -16.10 -15.46 3.99
C GLU A 164 -15.92 -16.98 3.93
N GLU A 165 -16.77 -17.68 3.18
CA GLU A 165 -16.69 -19.14 3.04
C GLU A 165 -15.59 -19.59 2.05
N ASP A 166 -15.14 -18.73 1.14
CA ASP A 166 -14.21 -19.10 0.06
C ASP A 166 -12.93 -18.25 -0.05
N ILE A 167 -12.83 -17.10 0.62
CA ILE A 167 -11.64 -16.24 0.56
C ILE A 167 -10.35 -16.97 0.99
N ASN A 168 -9.33 -16.86 0.14
CA ASN A 168 -7.98 -17.39 0.31
C ASN A 168 -7.06 -16.70 -0.71
N ALA A 169 -5.74 -16.95 -0.68
CA ALA A 169 -4.79 -16.22 -1.55
C ALA A 169 -4.99 -16.38 -3.08
N ASP A 170 -5.73 -17.39 -3.56
CA ASP A 170 -6.09 -17.53 -4.99
C ASP A 170 -7.43 -16.84 -5.36
N ILE A 171 -8.19 -16.34 -4.37
CA ILE A 171 -9.54 -15.74 -4.51
C ILE A 171 -9.61 -14.29 -4.00
N ALA A 172 -8.69 -13.90 -3.12
CA ALA A 172 -8.56 -12.55 -2.58
C ALA A 172 -8.50 -11.49 -3.70
N PRO A 173 -9.29 -10.39 -3.59
CA PRO A 173 -9.13 -9.25 -4.47
C PRO A 173 -7.73 -8.62 -4.33
N GLU A 174 -7.17 -8.17 -5.45
CA GLU A 174 -5.87 -7.50 -5.47
C GLU A 174 -6.03 -6.01 -5.12
N PRO A 175 -5.15 -5.41 -4.29
CA PRO A 175 -5.21 -3.99 -3.96
C PRO A 175 -4.86 -3.11 -5.17
N LEU A 176 -5.77 -2.19 -5.51
CA LEU A 176 -5.63 -1.24 -6.62
C LEU A 176 -4.95 0.07 -6.19
N ASN A 177 -5.73 0.95 -5.56
CA ASN A 177 -5.34 2.30 -5.21
C ASN A 177 -5.43 2.46 -3.68
N ILE A 178 -4.40 3.04 -3.06
CA ILE A 178 -4.51 3.54 -1.69
C ILE A 178 -5.58 4.64 -1.68
N VAL A 179 -6.69 4.38 -1.01
CA VAL A 179 -7.79 5.34 -0.83
C VAL A 179 -7.68 6.09 0.48
N GLY A 180 -7.04 5.53 1.51
CA GLY A 180 -6.79 6.21 2.78
C GLY A 180 -5.59 5.61 3.52
N THR A 181 -5.06 6.35 4.50
CA THR A 181 -3.92 5.93 5.34
C THR A 181 -4.09 6.46 6.75
N VAL A 182 -3.69 5.68 7.75
CA VAL A 182 -3.56 6.12 9.15
C VAL A 182 -2.31 5.49 9.74
N ASP A 183 -1.53 6.28 10.48
CA ASP A 183 -0.21 5.92 11.03
C ASP A 183 -0.06 6.46 12.45
N LYS A 184 -0.01 5.59 13.48
CA LYS A 184 0.08 5.92 14.93
C LYS A 184 -0.04 4.69 15.85
N ASP A 185 0.10 4.89 17.16
CA ASP A 185 -0.33 3.94 18.21
C ASP A 185 -1.85 3.69 18.21
N TYR A 186 -2.25 2.42 18.30
CA TYR A 186 -3.65 1.97 18.36
C TYR A 186 -3.97 1.26 19.68
N LYS A 187 -4.81 1.87 20.52
CA LYS A 187 -5.09 1.36 21.89
C LYS A 187 -6.43 0.63 21.94
N VAL A 188 -6.52 -0.48 22.68
CA VAL A 188 -7.75 -1.29 22.77
C VAL A 188 -8.92 -0.45 23.29
N GLY A 189 -10.05 -0.48 22.56
CA GLY A 189 -11.23 0.34 22.83
C GLY A 189 -11.21 1.71 22.14
N GLN A 190 -10.15 2.08 21.41
CA GLN A 190 -10.08 3.29 20.60
C GLN A 190 -10.82 3.07 19.27
N THR A 191 -11.73 3.98 18.94
CA THR A 191 -12.40 4.04 17.63
C THR A 191 -11.66 5.02 16.74
N GLU A 192 -11.39 4.61 15.51
CA GLU A 192 -10.59 5.32 14.52
C GLU A 192 -11.40 5.66 13.28
N ILE A 193 -11.04 6.77 12.62
CA ILE A 193 -11.65 7.23 11.38
C ILE A 193 -10.54 7.58 10.38
N VAL A 194 -10.56 6.92 9.22
CA VAL A 194 -9.66 7.16 8.09
C VAL A 194 -10.45 7.89 7.00
N VAL A 195 -9.99 9.07 6.59
CA VAL A 195 -10.57 9.79 5.44
C VAL A 195 -10.18 9.07 4.16
N LEU A 196 -11.16 8.74 3.30
CA LEU A 196 -10.94 8.05 2.03
C LEU A 196 -11.10 8.98 0.82
N ASN A 197 -10.36 8.70 -0.26
CA ASN A 197 -10.55 9.31 -1.57
C ASN A 197 -11.87 8.84 -2.19
N SER A 198 -12.93 9.62 -1.94
CA SER A 198 -14.31 9.39 -2.38
C SER A 198 -14.54 9.17 -3.88
N LYS A 199 -13.54 9.43 -4.73
CA LYS A 199 -13.62 9.22 -6.19
C LYS A 199 -13.28 7.80 -6.63
N GLU A 200 -12.58 7.05 -5.80
CA GLU A 200 -12.20 5.65 -6.07
C GLU A 200 -13.22 4.66 -5.47
N ILE A 201 -14.16 5.16 -4.66
CA ILE A 201 -15.25 4.38 -4.06
C ILE A 201 -16.40 4.26 -5.08
N SER A 202 -16.74 3.04 -5.46
CA SER A 202 -17.87 2.74 -6.34
C SER A 202 -19.22 2.90 -5.59
N PRO A 203 -20.28 3.43 -6.22
CA PRO A 203 -21.61 3.58 -5.62
C PRO A 203 -22.47 2.30 -5.67
N GLU A 204 -21.99 1.23 -6.30
CA GLU A 204 -22.70 -0.07 -6.39
C GLU A 204 -22.27 -1.00 -5.24
N SER A 205 -20.97 -1.26 -5.12
CA SER A 205 -20.34 -2.04 -4.06
C SER A 205 -18.86 -1.67 -3.97
N THR A 206 -18.19 -1.98 -2.85
CA THR A 206 -16.73 -1.83 -2.77
C THR A 206 -16.09 -2.75 -1.74
N THR A 207 -15.02 -3.45 -2.12
CA THR A 207 -14.08 -4.07 -1.19
C THR A 207 -13.03 -3.07 -0.75
N LEU A 208 -12.91 -2.85 0.55
CA LEU A 208 -11.75 -2.24 1.17
C LEU A 208 -10.77 -3.34 1.61
N ILE A 209 -9.47 -3.12 1.37
CA ILE A 209 -8.39 -4.01 1.79
C ILE A 209 -7.50 -3.24 2.75
N LEU A 210 -7.30 -3.76 3.96
CA LEU A 210 -6.43 -3.17 4.96
C LEU A 210 -5.08 -3.90 4.95
N VAL A 211 -4.01 -3.14 4.68
CA VAL A 211 -2.64 -3.65 4.65
C VAL A 211 -1.85 -2.98 5.78
N HIS A 212 -1.34 -3.77 6.73
CA HIS A 212 -0.35 -3.28 7.69
C HIS A 212 1.02 -3.29 7.02
N THR A 213 1.63 -2.11 6.87
CA THR A 213 2.88 -1.96 6.11
C THR A 213 4.09 -1.69 7.00
N GLN A 214 3.87 -1.23 8.24
CA GLN A 214 4.87 -1.00 9.28
C GLN A 214 4.18 -1.19 10.64
N GLY A 215 4.81 -1.90 11.60
CA GLY A 215 4.38 -1.95 13.01
C GLY A 215 3.76 -3.27 13.51
N ASP A 216 3.55 -3.36 14.82
CA ASP A 216 3.16 -4.59 15.54
C ASP A 216 1.67 -4.99 15.32
N ASP A 217 1.26 -6.20 15.76
CA ASP A 217 -0.05 -6.74 15.35
C ASP A 217 -1.28 -6.17 16.06
N LEU A 218 -2.28 -5.86 15.23
CA LEU A 218 -3.50 -5.18 15.60
C LEU A 218 -4.71 -6.09 15.35
N ALA A 219 -5.70 -6.03 16.23
CA ALA A 219 -7.01 -6.63 15.98
C ALA A 219 -8.12 -5.57 16.05
N ILE A 220 -9.13 -5.73 15.19
CA ILE A 220 -10.34 -4.90 15.15
C ILE A 220 -11.57 -5.82 15.17
N ALA A 221 -12.71 -5.30 15.63
CA ALA A 221 -13.96 -6.07 15.64
C ALA A 221 -14.39 -6.50 14.22
N SER A 222 -14.91 -7.72 14.06
CA SER A 222 -15.66 -8.16 12.85
C SER A 222 -17.17 -7.94 13.00
N LYS A 223 -17.96 -8.25 11.97
CA LYS A 223 -19.43 -8.29 12.02
C LYS A 223 -19.99 -9.38 12.93
N GLU A 224 -19.23 -10.43 13.24
CA GLU A 224 -19.56 -11.46 14.24
C GLU A 224 -19.31 -11.00 15.68
N HIS A 225 -18.54 -9.93 15.91
CA HIS A 225 -18.10 -9.57 17.25
C HIS A 225 -19.30 -9.27 18.17
N PRO A 226 -19.48 -9.99 19.30
CA PRO A 226 -20.78 -10.08 19.97
C PRO A 226 -21.24 -8.79 20.68
N THR A 227 -20.36 -7.80 20.88
CA THR A 227 -20.65 -6.60 21.69
C THR A 227 -19.97 -5.30 21.23
N VAL A 228 -19.38 -5.25 20.03
CA VAL A 228 -18.69 -4.06 19.49
C VAL A 228 -19.13 -3.88 18.05
N GLU A 229 -19.31 -2.63 17.61
CA GLU A 229 -19.77 -2.35 16.26
C GLU A 229 -18.68 -2.71 15.22
N PRO A 230 -19.06 -3.30 14.07
CA PRO A 230 -18.12 -3.66 13.01
C PRO A 230 -17.54 -2.41 12.32
N PRO A 231 -16.52 -2.58 11.45
CA PRO A 231 -15.91 -1.47 10.75
C PRO A 231 -16.91 -0.84 9.77
N LEU A 232 -17.25 0.43 9.95
CA LEU A 232 -18.27 1.13 9.17
C LEU A 232 -17.65 1.93 8.02
N LEU A 233 -18.21 1.80 6.82
CA LEU A 233 -17.96 2.72 5.72
C LEU A 233 -19.01 3.83 5.74
N ILE A 234 -18.60 5.05 6.11
CA ILE A 234 -19.46 6.22 6.24
C ILE A 234 -19.38 7.04 4.95
N ILE A 235 -20.47 7.08 4.20
CA ILE A 235 -20.55 7.72 2.88
C ILE A 235 -21.42 8.98 2.97
N THR A 236 -20.86 10.12 2.56
CA THR A 236 -21.62 11.35 2.27
C THR A 236 -21.86 11.44 0.77
N TYR A 237 -23.12 11.60 0.36
CA TYR A 237 -23.56 11.60 -1.03
C TYR A 237 -24.52 12.77 -1.33
N GLU A 238 -24.45 13.27 -2.56
CA GLU A 238 -25.37 14.25 -3.13
C GLU A 238 -26.53 13.52 -3.84
N ALA A 239 -27.78 13.83 -3.47
CA ALA A 239 -28.97 13.26 -4.11
C ALA A 239 -30.14 14.29 -4.19
N PRO A 240 -31.12 14.11 -5.09
CA PRO A 240 -32.34 14.92 -5.09
C PRO A 240 -33.10 14.86 -3.77
N VAL A 241 -33.67 15.98 -3.32
CA VAL A 241 -34.43 16.08 -2.05
C VAL A 241 -35.62 15.11 -2.00
N ASP A 242 -36.25 14.81 -3.14
CA ASP A 242 -37.36 13.88 -3.29
C ASP A 242 -36.96 12.40 -3.47
N ALA A 243 -35.67 12.13 -3.70
CA ALA A 243 -35.16 10.76 -3.76
C ALA A 243 -35.22 10.08 -2.38
N GLY A 244 -35.39 8.76 -2.38
CA GLY A 244 -35.49 7.95 -1.16
C GLY A 244 -34.32 8.15 -0.19
N ARG A 245 -34.58 7.93 1.11
CA ARG A 245 -33.52 7.91 2.12
C ARG A 245 -33.02 6.49 2.32
N ILE A 246 -31.72 6.38 2.55
CA ILE A 246 -31.06 5.12 2.93
C ILE A 246 -31.26 4.97 4.44
N ASP A 247 -31.99 3.94 4.86
CA ASP A 247 -32.35 3.73 6.27
C ASP A 247 -31.23 3.00 7.08
N GLN A 248 -30.05 2.78 6.50
CA GLN A 248 -28.87 2.28 7.21
C GLN A 248 -28.22 3.41 8.02
N TYR A 249 -27.82 3.08 9.26
CA TYR A 249 -27.22 3.94 10.30
C TYR A 249 -26.97 5.41 9.92
N VAL A 250 -28.01 6.24 10.07
CA VAL A 250 -27.92 7.70 9.91
C VAL A 250 -27.24 8.30 11.14
N LEU A 251 -25.92 8.44 11.09
CA LEU A 251 -25.18 9.25 12.05
C LEU A 251 -25.62 10.71 11.95
N ASN A 252 -26.09 11.28 13.07
CA ASN A 252 -26.44 12.69 13.13
C ASN A 252 -25.16 13.53 12.98
N PRO A 253 -25.07 14.48 12.03
CA PRO A 253 -23.80 15.18 11.72
C PRO A 253 -23.29 16.12 12.82
N SER A 254 -23.93 16.14 14.00
CA SER A 254 -23.49 16.87 15.19
C SER A 254 -22.37 16.18 15.99
N SER A 255 -21.92 14.99 15.58
CA SER A 255 -20.86 14.22 16.26
C SER A 255 -19.51 14.21 15.55
N ILE A 256 -19.39 14.77 14.34
CA ILE A 256 -18.11 14.96 13.65
C ILE A 256 -17.55 16.32 14.06
N THR A 257 -16.65 16.34 15.03
CA THR A 257 -15.91 17.57 15.42
C THR A 257 -14.67 17.75 14.55
N GLU A 258 -14.56 18.90 13.88
CA GLU A 258 -13.37 19.29 13.13
C GLU A 258 -12.14 19.37 14.06
N HIS A 259 -11.25 18.37 13.99
CA HIS A 259 -9.94 18.46 14.62
C HIS A 259 -8.99 19.28 13.74
N THR A 260 -8.94 20.59 13.98
CA THR A 260 -7.80 21.42 13.55
C THR A 260 -6.52 20.99 14.28
N PRO A 261 -5.35 21.01 13.62
CA PRO A 261 -4.08 20.59 14.21
C PRO A 261 -3.63 21.55 15.32
N ILE A 262 -3.07 21.00 16.39
CA ILE A 262 -2.47 21.73 17.52
C ILE A 262 -1.15 21.02 17.88
N ASP A 263 -0.12 21.83 18.15
CA ASP A 263 1.24 21.41 18.49
C ASP A 263 1.39 20.86 19.92
N THR A 264 2.43 20.03 20.09
CA THR A 264 3.24 19.78 21.31
C THR A 264 2.60 19.17 22.57
N GLU A 265 3.28 18.10 23.02
CA GLU A 265 3.64 17.77 24.41
C GLU A 265 2.67 18.11 25.57
N GLU A 266 2.21 17.07 26.28
CA GLU A 266 2.42 17.05 27.74
C GLU A 266 2.70 15.62 28.22
N ASN A 267 3.56 15.49 29.22
CA ASN A 267 4.13 14.23 29.72
C ASN A 267 3.36 13.74 30.95
N LEU A 268 3.18 12.43 31.14
CA LEU A 268 2.58 11.87 32.37
C LEU A 268 3.17 10.51 32.73
N GLU A 269 3.93 10.50 33.83
CA GLU A 269 4.51 9.31 34.46
C GLU A 269 3.47 8.57 35.30
N ILE A 270 3.52 7.22 35.32
CA ILE A 270 3.00 6.38 36.41
C ILE A 270 4.02 5.27 36.67
N GLU A 271 4.43 5.12 37.93
CA GLU A 271 5.36 4.09 38.41
C GLU A 271 4.62 2.81 38.87
N GLU A 272 5.33 1.67 38.84
CA GLU A 272 5.01 0.39 39.52
C GLU A 272 3.69 -0.31 39.08
N GLU A 273 3.46 -1.62 39.28
CA GLU A 273 3.99 -2.57 40.27
C GLU A 273 4.31 -3.96 39.66
N VAL A 274 5.18 -4.71 40.34
CA VAL A 274 5.68 -6.04 39.97
C VAL A 274 4.59 -7.13 39.94
N LYS A 275 4.71 -8.06 38.98
CA LYS A 275 4.36 -9.48 39.22
C LYS A 275 5.16 -10.47 38.38
N GLU A 276 6.00 -11.23 39.07
CA GLU A 276 6.53 -12.50 38.57
C GLU A 276 5.41 -13.56 38.60
N GLU A 277 5.27 -14.36 37.54
CA GLU A 277 4.89 -15.77 37.70
C GLU A 277 5.85 -16.65 36.89
N THR A 278 6.83 -17.22 37.59
CA THR A 278 7.70 -18.26 37.06
C THR A 278 6.95 -19.58 37.00
N VAL A 279 6.81 -20.18 35.81
CA VAL A 279 6.59 -21.62 35.67
C VAL A 279 7.65 -22.20 34.75
N SER A 280 8.60 -22.88 35.35
CA SER A 280 9.57 -23.75 34.68
C SER A 280 8.92 -25.07 34.29
N GLU A 281 9.29 -25.62 33.13
CA GLU A 281 9.49 -27.06 33.02
C GLU A 281 10.61 -27.36 32.02
N ASP A 282 11.67 -28.01 32.50
CA ASP A 282 12.78 -28.49 31.68
C ASP A 282 12.38 -29.78 30.93
N GLU A 283 12.83 -29.96 29.70
CA GLU A 283 13.31 -31.29 29.28
C GLU A 283 14.68 -31.18 28.57
N GLU A 284 15.61 -31.98 29.06
CA GLU A 284 17.03 -31.98 28.68
C GLU A 284 17.30 -33.12 27.69
N ILE A 285 17.73 -32.78 26.46
CA ILE A 285 18.40 -33.75 25.56
C ILE A 285 19.69 -33.12 25.00
N LYS A 286 20.82 -33.48 25.62
CA LYS A 286 22.11 -33.61 24.93
C LYS A 286 22.01 -34.80 23.95
N GLU A 287 22.81 -34.98 22.91
CA GLU A 287 24.23 -34.72 22.77
C GLU A 287 24.63 -35.03 21.31
N GLU A 288 25.58 -34.31 20.71
CA GLU A 288 26.67 -34.89 19.90
C GLU A 288 27.59 -33.79 19.33
N THR A 289 28.81 -33.73 19.85
CA THR A 289 29.92 -32.98 19.24
C THR A 289 30.87 -33.96 18.55
N VAL A 290 31.19 -33.71 17.29
CA VAL A 290 32.38 -34.28 16.64
C VAL A 290 33.10 -33.17 15.87
N SER A 291 34.40 -33.04 16.15
CA SER A 291 35.33 -32.08 15.54
C SER A 291 36.44 -32.82 14.79
N GLU A 292 36.79 -32.33 13.61
CA GLU A 292 38.13 -32.43 13.02
C GLU A 292 38.41 -31.01 12.46
N ASP A 293 39.36 -30.20 12.95
CA ASP A 293 40.81 -30.38 13.16
C ASP A 293 41.63 -30.58 11.87
N GLU A 294 42.20 -29.49 11.37
CA GLU A 294 43.62 -29.34 10.98
C GLU A 294 43.99 -27.87 11.34
N GLU A 295 44.99 -27.58 12.19
CA GLU A 295 46.44 -27.59 11.91
C GLU A 295 46.85 -26.48 10.87
N ILE A 296 47.92 -25.68 11.02
CA ILE A 296 49.16 -25.87 11.82
C ILE A 296 50.05 -24.58 11.90
N LYS A 297 50.92 -24.45 12.95
CA LYS A 297 52.22 -23.71 13.03
C LYS A 297 52.26 -22.15 12.92
N GLU A 298 53.28 -21.40 13.39
CA GLU A 298 54.41 -21.60 14.35
C GLU A 298 55.02 -20.24 14.80
N GLU A 299 55.70 -20.20 15.96
CA GLU A 299 56.90 -19.37 16.34
C GLU A 299 56.86 -17.81 16.22
N THR A 300 57.60 -16.95 16.94
CA THR A 300 58.68 -17.01 17.98
C THR A 300 58.63 -15.68 18.80
N VAL A 301 58.82 -15.62 20.13
CA VAL A 301 60.07 -15.46 20.94
C VAL A 301 60.78 -14.07 20.86
N SER A 302 61.29 -13.57 22.01
CA SER A 302 62.28 -12.47 22.22
C SER A 302 61.90 -11.01 21.86
N GLU A 303 62.41 -9.93 22.48
CA GLU A 303 63.25 -9.71 23.70
C GLU A 303 63.18 -8.21 24.15
N ASP A 304 63.24 -7.98 25.47
CA ASP A 304 64.03 -7.00 26.26
C ASP A 304 64.26 -5.49 25.90
N GLU A 305 64.20 -4.66 26.99
CA GLU A 305 65.10 -3.52 27.36
C GLU A 305 65.00 -2.13 26.65
N GLU A 306 65.43 -0.97 27.21
CA GLU A 306 66.10 -0.62 28.51
C GLU A 306 65.84 0.86 28.99
N ILE A 307 66.26 1.18 30.24
CA ILE A 307 66.48 2.47 31.01
C ILE A 307 66.22 3.89 30.41
N LYS A 308 65.86 4.93 31.20
CA LYS A 308 66.72 5.69 32.16
C LYS A 308 65.91 6.58 33.15
N GLU A 309 66.20 6.58 34.48
CA GLU A 309 66.94 7.60 35.31
C GLU A 309 66.19 8.94 35.57
N GLU A 310 66.28 9.70 36.68
CA GLU A 310 67.00 9.74 37.99
C GLU A 310 66.24 10.79 38.89
N THR A 311 66.23 10.94 40.24
CA THR A 311 66.45 10.12 41.48
C THR A 311 66.21 11.01 42.74
N VAL A 312 65.87 10.41 43.92
CA VAL A 312 66.26 10.87 45.32
C VAL A 312 65.58 12.17 45.87
N SER A 313 65.27 12.40 47.18
CA SER A 313 65.32 11.63 48.46
C SER A 313 64.36 12.17 49.56
N GLU A 314 64.20 11.41 50.67
CA GLU A 314 64.05 11.83 52.10
C GLU A 314 62.84 12.73 52.51
N ASP A 315 62.27 12.67 53.74
CA ASP A 315 62.70 12.08 55.03
C ASP A 315 61.51 11.73 55.97
N GLU A 316 61.79 10.94 57.04
CA GLU A 316 61.12 10.79 58.39
C GLU A 316 59.56 10.83 58.59
N GLU A 317 58.97 10.39 59.72
CA GLU A 317 59.02 9.13 60.50
C GLU A 317 57.90 9.19 61.60
N ILE A 318 57.28 8.06 62.01
CA ILE A 318 56.80 7.78 63.41
C ILE A 318 55.54 8.56 63.95
N LYS A 319 54.55 8.03 64.71
CA LYS A 319 54.45 6.84 65.64
C LYS A 319 53.00 6.36 65.98
N GLU A 320 52.87 5.12 66.49
CA GLU A 320 51.91 4.50 67.48
C GLU A 320 50.40 4.93 67.54
N GLU A 321 49.38 4.05 67.47
CA GLU A 321 48.90 3.02 68.45
C GLU A 321 48.41 3.60 69.82
N THR A 322 47.28 3.24 70.48
CA THR A 322 46.15 2.28 70.26
C THR A 322 44.96 2.56 71.24
N VAL A 323 43.72 2.16 70.88
CA VAL A 323 42.57 1.62 71.70
C VAL A 323 42.19 2.17 73.10
N SER A 324 40.93 2.62 73.27
CA SER A 324 39.98 2.43 74.43
C SER A 324 38.67 3.23 74.19
N GLU A 325 37.46 2.66 74.13
CA GLU A 325 36.54 2.19 75.22
C GLU A 325 35.72 3.28 75.97
N ASP A 326 34.39 3.15 75.86
CA ASP A 326 33.29 3.28 76.85
C ASP A 326 32.73 4.59 77.46
N GLU A 327 31.40 4.50 77.69
CA GLU A 327 30.44 5.18 78.60
C GLU A 327 30.42 6.73 78.71
N GLU A 328 29.31 7.41 78.37
CA GLU A 328 27.99 7.54 79.05
C GLU A 328 28.01 8.47 80.29
N ILE A 329 27.03 9.40 80.38
CA ILE A 329 26.18 9.72 81.58
C ILE A 329 25.59 11.16 81.52
N LYS A 330 24.27 11.20 81.30
CA LYS A 330 23.21 12.04 81.92
C LYS A 330 23.38 13.57 82.08
N GLU A 331 22.38 14.29 81.57
CA GLU A 331 21.75 15.38 82.34
C GLU A 331 20.72 14.80 83.34
N GLU A 332 20.46 15.49 84.45
CA GLU A 332 19.56 15.02 85.52
C GLU A 332 18.67 16.17 86.02
N THR A 333 17.34 15.99 86.03
CA THR A 333 16.34 17.04 86.33
C THR A 333 15.51 16.70 87.57
N VAL A 334 15.58 17.56 88.60
CA VAL A 334 14.93 17.42 89.93
C VAL A 334 14.75 18.86 90.50
N SER A 335 13.66 19.30 91.13
CA SER A 335 12.27 18.79 91.21
C SER A 335 11.29 19.92 91.65
N GLU A 336 10.01 19.55 91.71
CA GLU A 336 8.82 20.19 92.29
C GLU A 336 9.01 20.95 93.63
N ASP A 337 8.12 21.92 93.93
CA ASP A 337 7.11 21.77 95.02
C ASP A 337 6.14 22.98 95.17
N GLU A 338 5.03 22.77 95.87
CA GLU A 338 3.78 23.56 95.83
C GLU A 338 3.63 24.76 96.81
N GLU A 339 2.65 25.60 96.46
CA GLU A 339 1.73 26.45 97.25
C GLU A 339 1.62 26.24 98.80
N ILE A 340 1.31 27.31 99.58
CA ILE A 340 0.23 27.39 100.62
C ILE A 340 0.26 28.68 101.51
N LYS A 341 -0.81 29.49 101.38
CA LYS A 341 -1.66 30.21 102.38
C LYS A 341 -1.14 31.00 103.63
N GLU A 342 -1.72 32.21 103.76
CA GLU A 342 -2.53 32.78 104.88
C GLU A 342 -1.95 33.37 106.21
N GLU A 343 -2.51 34.55 106.54
CA GLU A 343 -3.00 35.07 107.85
C GLU A 343 -2.08 35.42 109.06
N THR A 344 -1.75 36.73 109.15
CA THR A 344 -2.16 37.75 110.17
C THR A 344 -1.89 37.64 111.70
N VAL A 345 -1.90 38.83 112.34
CA VAL A 345 -2.19 39.17 113.77
C VAL A 345 -1.04 39.30 114.81
N SER A 346 -0.75 40.57 115.18
CA SER A 346 -0.40 41.19 116.50
C SER A 346 0.75 40.63 117.38
N GLU A 347 1.23 41.23 118.50
CA GLU A 347 0.91 42.48 119.24
C GLU A 347 2.11 42.95 120.12
N GLY A 348 2.01 44.13 120.77
CA GLY A 348 2.89 44.59 121.88
C GLY A 348 4.03 45.54 121.46
N GLU A 349 4.03 46.84 121.81
CA GLU A 349 4.29 47.46 123.14
C GLU A 349 5.82 47.62 123.46
N GLU A 350 6.34 48.72 124.04
CA GLU A 350 5.68 49.86 124.72
C GLU A 350 6.56 51.16 124.78
N VAL A 351 5.91 52.31 125.05
CA VAL A 351 6.40 53.65 125.54
C VAL A 351 7.70 54.28 124.99
N LYS A 352 7.57 55.44 124.33
CA LYS A 352 7.87 56.77 124.96
C LYS A 352 7.48 57.99 124.14
N GLU A 353 6.67 58.86 124.75
CA GLU A 353 6.48 60.25 124.35
C GLU A 353 7.69 61.10 124.77
N GLU A 354 8.09 62.07 123.94
CA GLU A 354 8.27 63.45 124.40
C GLU A 354 8.12 64.44 123.25
N THR A 355 7.49 65.59 123.54
CA THR A 355 6.99 66.59 122.60
C THR A 355 8.07 67.35 121.81
N THR A 356 7.78 67.77 120.56
CA THR A 356 7.73 69.20 120.15
C THR A 356 7.49 69.41 118.63
N ALA A 357 6.87 70.57 118.31
CA ALA A 357 6.68 71.17 116.98
C ALA A 357 5.73 70.46 115.98
N GLU A 358 5.06 71.26 115.15
CA GLU A 358 4.42 70.79 113.91
C GLU A 358 5.52 70.58 112.86
N PRO A 359 5.50 69.48 112.08
CA PRO A 359 6.51 69.25 111.05
C PRO A 359 6.39 70.27 109.91
N VAL A 360 7.53 70.76 109.44
CA VAL A 360 7.61 71.50 108.18
C VAL A 360 7.60 70.46 107.05
N ASN A 361 6.63 70.56 106.15
CA ASN A 361 6.50 69.75 104.95
C ASN A 361 7.85 69.65 104.22
N GLU A 362 8.35 68.43 104.01
CA GLU A 362 9.52 68.23 103.15
C GLU A 362 9.07 68.20 101.69
N LYS A 363 9.99 68.07 100.73
CA LYS A 363 9.59 67.83 99.33
C LYS A 363 9.39 66.32 99.12
N PRO A 364 8.56 65.89 98.16
CA PRO A 364 8.51 64.49 97.76
C PRO A 364 9.88 64.01 97.26
N VAL A 365 10.05 62.69 97.18
CA VAL A 365 11.23 62.02 96.64
C VAL A 365 10.79 61.18 95.44
N ALA A 366 11.23 61.59 94.25
CA ALA A 366 10.90 60.95 92.99
C ALA A 366 11.72 59.67 92.78
N ARG A 367 11.05 58.53 92.55
CA ARG A 367 11.70 57.29 92.10
C ARG A 367 11.03 56.73 90.87
N ILE A 368 11.86 56.31 89.93
CA ILE A 368 11.50 55.77 88.63
C ILE A 368 12.07 54.36 88.52
N GLU A 369 11.25 53.43 88.06
CA GLU A 369 11.65 52.06 87.72
C GLU A 369 11.14 51.74 86.32
N ALA A 370 11.96 51.08 85.51
CA ALA A 370 11.67 50.77 84.11
C ALA A 370 12.01 49.30 83.83
N ASN A 371 11.10 48.57 83.19
CA ASN A 371 11.28 47.11 83.00
C ASN A 371 12.45 46.72 82.07
N LYS A 372 12.95 47.67 81.27
CA LYS A 372 14.20 47.59 80.50
C LYS A 372 14.71 49.00 80.20
N THR A 373 16.00 49.12 79.93
CA THR A 373 16.66 50.39 79.55
C THR A 373 17.33 50.36 78.17
N LYS A 374 17.30 49.22 77.48
CA LYS A 374 17.89 49.02 76.14
C LYS A 374 17.05 48.06 75.28
N GLY A 375 17.08 48.24 73.97
CA GLY A 375 16.60 47.29 72.96
C GLY A 375 16.54 47.90 71.56
N GLU A 376 16.15 47.12 70.55
CA GLU A 376 15.96 47.60 69.17
C GLU A 376 14.55 48.18 68.96
N ALA A 377 14.38 49.12 68.02
CA ALA A 377 13.09 49.73 67.71
C ALA A 377 12.15 48.77 66.92
N PRO A 378 10.81 48.82 67.13
CA PRO A 378 10.07 49.65 68.08
C PRO A 378 10.06 49.05 69.51
N LEU A 379 10.33 49.88 70.52
CA LEU A 379 10.61 49.42 71.88
C LEU A 379 9.55 49.84 72.93
N GLU A 380 8.57 48.98 73.23
CA GLU A 380 7.62 49.20 74.35
C GLU A 380 8.32 49.03 75.71
N ILE A 381 8.29 50.05 76.57
CA ILE A 381 8.83 50.06 77.93
C ILE A 381 7.72 50.39 78.92
N LYS A 382 7.77 49.77 80.11
CA LYS A 382 6.82 49.94 81.21
C LYS A 382 7.52 50.62 82.38
N PHE A 383 6.94 51.71 82.85
CA PHE A 383 7.47 52.59 83.87
C PHE A 383 6.57 52.61 85.12
N ASP A 384 7.21 52.55 86.29
CA ASP A 384 6.56 52.51 87.60
C ASP A 384 7.10 53.64 88.50
N SER A 385 6.20 54.34 89.22
CA SER A 385 6.55 55.37 90.22
C SER A 385 6.27 54.95 91.67
N ASN A 386 5.80 53.72 91.92
CA ASN A 386 5.33 53.23 93.23
C ASN A 386 6.33 53.42 94.36
N ASN A 387 7.63 53.43 94.05
CA ASN A 387 8.73 53.66 94.99
C ASN A 387 8.99 55.15 95.33
N SER A 388 8.19 56.08 94.80
CA SER A 388 8.21 57.51 95.17
C SER A 388 7.50 57.74 96.51
N SER A 389 8.05 58.61 97.36
CA SER A 389 7.61 58.80 98.75
C SER A 389 7.53 60.28 99.14
N ASP A 390 6.68 60.61 100.10
CA ASP A 390 6.43 61.98 100.59
C ASP A 390 6.05 61.91 102.09
N ASP A 391 6.20 62.99 102.86
CA ASP A 391 5.79 63.00 104.29
C ASP A 391 4.26 63.12 104.48
N LYS A 392 3.51 63.42 103.42
CA LYS A 392 2.04 63.43 103.39
C LYS A 392 1.43 62.59 102.26
N SER A 393 1.56 63.04 101.01
CA SER A 393 0.69 62.63 99.90
C SER A 393 1.17 63.18 98.54
N ILE A 394 1.50 62.29 97.60
CA ILE A 394 1.80 62.67 96.20
C ILE A 394 0.51 62.71 95.38
N VAL A 395 0.06 63.91 95.00
CA VAL A 395 -1.20 64.11 94.24
C VAL A 395 -1.02 64.30 92.73
N ARG A 396 0.22 64.44 92.23
CA ARG A 396 0.47 64.49 90.77
C ARG A 396 1.75 63.77 90.39
N HIS A 397 1.62 62.96 89.34
CA HIS A 397 2.71 62.37 88.57
C HIS A 397 2.74 63.03 87.19
N THR A 398 3.92 63.23 86.61
CA THR A 398 4.06 63.75 85.24
C THR A 398 5.33 63.17 84.64
N TRP A 399 5.16 62.36 83.61
CA TRP A 399 6.19 61.73 82.80
C TRP A 399 6.40 62.54 81.54
N ASP A 400 7.66 62.82 81.23
CA ASP A 400 8.14 63.33 79.95
C ASP A 400 9.02 62.24 79.33
N PHE A 401 8.73 61.82 78.09
CA PHE A 401 9.45 60.71 77.45
C PHE A 401 10.60 61.16 76.54
N ASP A 402 10.89 62.47 76.45
CA ASP A 402 11.97 63.04 75.62
C ASP A 402 11.76 62.86 74.10
N ASP A 403 10.50 62.67 73.67
CA ASP A 403 10.08 62.44 72.28
C ASP A 403 8.82 63.25 71.86
N ASP A 404 8.62 64.42 72.50
CA ASP A 404 7.41 65.25 72.48
C ASP A 404 6.15 64.63 73.13
N SER A 405 6.19 63.37 73.60
CA SER A 405 5.07 62.73 74.32
C SER A 405 5.22 62.76 75.85
N ASN A 406 4.09 62.63 76.56
CA ASN A 406 4.01 62.74 78.03
C ASN A 406 2.83 61.95 78.60
N SER A 407 2.88 61.62 79.90
CA SER A 407 1.83 60.90 80.63
C SER A 407 1.61 61.47 82.03
N SER A 408 0.37 61.44 82.53
CA SER A 408 0.00 61.85 83.90
C SER A 408 -0.47 60.70 84.79
N SER A 409 -0.48 59.48 84.25
CA SER A 409 -0.76 58.26 85.01
C SER A 409 0.34 58.00 86.05
N LYS A 410 0.00 57.32 87.16
CA LYS A 410 1.00 56.91 88.16
C LYS A 410 2.06 56.01 87.52
N ASN A 411 1.60 54.88 86.96
CA ASN A 411 2.39 53.94 86.17
C ASN A 411 1.91 54.00 84.71
N THR A 412 2.80 53.74 83.75
CA THR A 412 2.52 53.97 82.32
C THR A 412 3.39 53.05 81.45
N SER A 413 2.93 52.68 80.26
CA SER A 413 3.81 52.19 79.20
C SER A 413 3.99 53.25 78.12
N HIS A 414 5.05 53.11 77.32
CA HIS A 414 5.35 53.95 76.15
C HIS A 414 6.19 53.16 75.14
N THR A 415 6.03 53.44 73.85
CA THR A 415 6.77 52.76 72.77
C THR A 415 7.63 53.74 72.00
N PHE A 416 8.93 53.47 71.96
CA PHE A 416 9.87 54.25 71.16
C PHE A 416 10.01 53.62 69.76
N ASP A 417 9.33 54.18 68.77
CA ASP A 417 9.28 53.67 67.39
C ASP A 417 10.56 53.95 66.57
N LYS A 418 11.57 54.60 67.16
CA LYS A 418 12.80 55.02 66.47
C LYS A 418 14.02 54.78 67.35
N ALA A 419 15.16 54.53 66.70
CA ALA A 419 16.45 54.51 67.37
C ALA A 419 16.81 55.91 67.91
N GLY A 420 17.43 55.95 69.08
CA GLY A 420 17.70 57.19 69.81
C GLY A 420 18.08 56.94 71.27
N VAL A 421 18.47 58.01 71.97
CA VAL A 421 18.73 57.98 73.42
C VAL A 421 17.77 58.95 74.08
N TYR A 422 16.80 58.41 74.83
CA TYR A 422 15.67 59.15 75.39
C TYR A 422 15.81 59.26 76.90
N LYS A 423 15.70 60.48 77.44
CA LYS A 423 15.89 60.78 78.86
C LYS A 423 14.58 60.93 79.62
N VAL A 424 13.83 59.83 79.70
CA VAL A 424 12.53 59.74 80.38
C VAL A 424 12.61 60.31 81.80
N THR A 425 11.82 61.35 82.07
CA THR A 425 11.88 62.14 83.30
C THR A 425 10.52 62.10 84.02
N LEU A 426 10.54 61.67 85.28
CA LEU A 426 9.38 61.68 86.18
C LEU A 426 9.46 62.89 87.12
N THR A 427 8.41 63.71 87.11
CA THR A 427 8.13 64.73 88.14
C THR A 427 7.01 64.24 89.05
N VAL A 428 7.23 64.33 90.36
CA VAL A 428 6.17 64.16 91.39
C VAL A 428 5.91 65.47 92.12
N GLN A 429 4.67 65.65 92.60
CA GLN A 429 4.25 66.84 93.34
C GLN A 429 3.31 66.45 94.50
N ASP A 430 3.52 67.09 95.65
CA ASP A 430 2.70 66.97 96.87
C ASP A 430 1.46 67.89 96.84
N GLU A 431 0.71 67.91 97.95
CA GLU A 431 -0.51 68.73 98.13
C GLU A 431 -0.19 70.23 98.29
N GLU A 432 0.90 70.57 98.95
CA GLU A 432 1.40 71.94 99.16
C GLU A 432 2.01 72.60 97.90
N GLY A 433 2.46 71.81 96.92
CA GLY A 433 2.98 72.25 95.64
C GLY A 433 4.50 72.15 95.45
N LEU A 434 5.23 71.54 96.38
CA LEU A 434 6.64 71.19 96.22
C LEU A 434 6.80 70.05 95.21
N LYS A 435 7.98 69.96 94.62
CA LYS A 435 8.26 69.02 93.52
C LYS A 435 9.63 68.38 93.66
N ASP A 436 9.72 67.17 93.12
CA ASP A 436 10.99 66.50 92.89
C ASP A 436 10.97 65.79 91.53
N THR A 437 12.17 65.61 90.96
CA THR A 437 12.35 65.14 89.59
C THR A 437 13.47 64.10 89.51
N THR A 438 13.17 62.96 88.91
CA THR A 438 14.15 61.89 88.62
C THR A 438 14.07 61.51 87.15
N SER A 439 15.09 60.83 86.63
CA SER A 439 15.12 60.45 85.20
C SER A 439 15.92 59.18 84.96
N VAL A 440 15.46 58.34 84.04
CA VAL A 440 16.17 57.17 83.51
C VAL A 440 16.54 57.43 82.05
N THR A 441 17.64 56.84 81.58
CA THR A 441 18.03 56.90 80.17
C THR A 441 17.67 55.60 79.49
N ILE A 442 16.94 55.70 78.39
CA ILE A 442 16.57 54.60 77.51
C ILE A 442 17.44 54.70 76.25
N THR A 443 18.03 53.58 75.82
CA THR A 443 18.77 53.48 74.56
C THR A 443 18.03 52.57 73.60
N VAL A 444 17.56 53.13 72.50
CA VAL A 444 16.89 52.40 71.42
C VAL A 444 17.85 52.29 70.25
N GLU A 445 18.13 51.07 69.81
CA GLU A 445 19.03 50.79 68.68
C GLU A 445 18.24 50.58 67.39
N GLU A 446 18.88 50.79 66.24
CA GLU A 446 18.31 50.41 64.95
C GLU A 446 18.27 48.87 64.86
N PRO A 447 17.20 48.27 64.28
CA PRO A 447 17.17 46.84 64.04
C PRO A 447 18.32 46.43 63.11
N LYS A 448 18.87 45.23 63.32
CA LYS A 448 19.95 44.72 62.47
C LYS A 448 19.41 44.37 61.07
N ASN A 449 20.18 44.74 60.06
CA ASN A 449 20.00 44.33 58.67
C ASN A 449 20.06 42.79 58.58
N GLU A 450 19.13 42.17 57.87
CA GLU A 450 19.19 40.74 57.55
C GLU A 450 19.76 40.54 56.13
N ALA A 451 20.09 39.32 55.74
CA ALA A 451 20.51 39.07 54.36
C ALA A 451 19.28 39.06 53.42
N PRO A 452 19.42 39.48 52.16
CA PRO A 452 18.36 39.29 51.17
C PRO A 452 18.05 37.79 51.01
N ILE A 453 16.87 37.46 50.49
CA ILE A 453 16.47 36.08 50.16
C ILE A 453 16.36 35.96 48.64
N ALA A 454 17.25 35.16 48.05
CA ALA A 454 17.31 34.87 46.62
C ALA A 454 16.16 33.94 46.20
N LYS A 455 15.39 34.34 45.19
CA LYS A 455 14.36 33.50 44.55
C LYS A 455 14.37 33.70 43.04
N ALA A 456 14.88 32.69 42.34
CA ALA A 456 14.90 32.58 40.88
C ALA A 456 13.67 31.81 40.37
N SER A 457 13.24 32.11 39.15
CA SER A 457 12.45 31.21 38.32
C SER A 457 12.76 31.40 36.84
N ALA A 458 12.40 30.42 36.01
CA ALA A 458 12.48 30.45 34.55
C ALA A 458 11.05 30.33 33.97
N ASP A 459 10.92 30.43 32.65
CA ASP A 459 9.71 29.98 31.93
C ASP A 459 9.80 28.51 31.48
N VAL A 460 10.99 28.01 31.15
CA VAL A 460 11.27 26.58 30.89
C VAL A 460 12.55 26.12 31.60
N THR A 461 12.66 24.82 31.87
CA THR A 461 13.85 24.19 32.49
C THR A 461 14.51 23.13 31.60
N SER A 462 13.91 22.79 30.46
CA SER A 462 14.41 21.81 29.50
C SER A 462 14.02 22.18 28.07
N GLY A 463 14.77 21.71 27.07
CA GLY A 463 14.42 21.82 25.65
C GLY A 463 15.60 21.65 24.69
N GLU A 464 15.30 21.58 23.40
CA GLU A 464 16.29 21.43 22.33
C GLU A 464 17.00 22.74 21.95
N LEU A 465 18.10 22.63 21.18
CA LEU A 465 18.86 23.78 20.70
C LEU A 465 18.20 24.51 19.50
N PRO A 466 18.25 25.85 19.44
CA PRO A 466 18.80 26.79 20.44
C PRO A 466 17.75 27.26 21.45
N LEU A 467 17.90 26.87 22.72
CA LEU A 467 16.92 27.15 23.77
C LEU A 467 17.01 28.59 24.31
N GLU A 468 16.01 29.43 24.05
CA GLU A 468 15.84 30.73 24.72
C GLU A 468 15.01 30.60 26.01
N ILE A 469 15.51 31.15 27.12
CA ILE A 469 14.86 31.10 28.44
C ILE A 469 14.75 32.51 29.04
N SER A 470 13.60 32.85 29.62
CA SER A 470 13.35 34.11 30.34
C SER A 470 13.39 33.91 31.85
N PHE A 471 14.52 34.27 32.45
CA PHE A 471 14.74 34.18 33.89
C PHE A 471 14.12 35.37 34.64
N ARG A 472 13.72 35.13 35.89
CA ARG A 472 13.02 36.10 36.74
C ARG A 472 13.55 36.05 38.17
N ALA A 473 13.90 37.20 38.73
CA ALA A 473 14.20 37.37 40.16
C ALA A 473 13.12 38.23 40.87
N SER A 474 11.89 38.24 40.34
CA SER A 474 10.79 39.07 40.84
C SER A 474 10.47 38.84 42.31
N ASN A 475 10.65 37.59 42.77
CA ASN A 475 10.19 37.12 44.08
C ASN A 475 11.28 37.17 45.16
N SER A 476 12.48 37.67 44.83
CA SER A 476 13.55 37.89 45.82
C SER A 476 13.18 39.04 46.75
N THR A 477 13.44 38.90 48.05
CA THR A 477 12.99 39.81 49.12
C THR A 477 14.15 40.26 50.02
N ASP A 478 13.95 41.33 50.79
CA ASP A 478 14.97 41.99 51.65
C ASP A 478 14.25 42.82 52.72
N ASP A 479 14.87 43.13 53.87
CA ASP A 479 14.24 43.98 54.90
C ASP A 479 14.20 45.47 54.54
N LYS A 480 15.05 45.91 53.59
CA LYS A 480 15.14 47.29 53.10
C LYS A 480 14.98 47.38 51.58
N SER A 481 15.98 46.91 50.82
CA SER A 481 16.04 46.98 49.36
C SER A 481 17.24 46.21 48.77
N ILE A 482 16.95 45.32 47.81
CA ILE A 482 17.97 44.67 46.97
C ILE A 482 18.61 45.69 46.01
N LYS A 483 19.91 45.95 46.21
CA LYS A 483 20.80 46.83 45.41
C LYS A 483 21.09 46.26 44.03
N SER A 484 21.35 44.95 43.92
CA SER A 484 21.78 44.34 42.65
C SER A 484 21.46 42.85 42.51
N TYR A 485 21.38 42.40 41.26
CA TYR A 485 21.15 41.02 40.81
C TYR A 485 22.32 40.58 39.93
N LYS A 486 22.72 39.31 40.02
CA LYS A 486 23.76 38.72 39.17
C LYS A 486 23.38 37.28 38.83
N TRP A 487 23.17 37.02 37.55
CA TRP A 487 22.94 35.70 36.98
C TRP A 487 24.22 35.16 36.36
N ASN A 488 24.50 33.88 36.60
CA ASN A 488 25.61 33.12 36.03
C ASN A 488 25.03 31.86 35.36
N PHE A 489 25.08 31.80 34.03
CA PHE A 489 24.42 30.74 33.25
C PHE A 489 25.29 29.47 33.08
N LYS A 490 26.50 29.45 33.68
CA LYS A 490 27.52 28.38 33.63
C LYS A 490 28.03 27.99 32.23
N ASP A 491 27.41 28.43 31.14
CA ASP A 491 27.88 28.30 29.76
C ASP A 491 29.08 29.21 29.40
N GLY A 492 29.53 30.03 30.36
CA GLY A 492 30.55 31.07 30.20
C GLY A 492 29.98 32.50 30.15
N SER A 493 28.65 32.67 30.18
CA SER A 493 27.98 33.97 30.16
C SER A 493 27.27 34.32 31.48
N SER A 494 26.88 35.59 31.62
CA SER A 494 26.29 36.15 32.84
C SER A 494 25.46 37.40 32.54
N SER A 495 24.59 37.83 33.47
CA SER A 495 23.79 39.04 33.33
C SER A 495 23.56 39.75 34.66
N SER A 496 23.43 41.07 34.66
CA SER A 496 23.06 41.89 35.83
C SER A 496 21.64 42.46 35.74
N SER A 497 20.80 41.96 34.83
CA SER A 497 19.37 42.30 34.79
C SER A 497 18.62 41.56 35.90
N LYS A 498 17.59 42.18 36.48
CA LYS A 498 16.67 41.50 37.42
C LYS A 498 15.94 40.33 36.72
N ASN A 499 15.54 40.53 35.46
CA ASN A 499 14.87 39.50 34.64
C ASN A 499 15.56 39.46 33.25
N PRO A 500 16.59 38.62 33.03
CA PRO A 500 17.24 38.47 31.73
C PRO A 500 16.56 37.42 30.85
N LYS A 501 16.72 37.55 29.53
CA LYS A 501 16.65 36.43 28.58
C LYS A 501 18.06 35.93 28.29
N HIS A 502 18.22 34.62 28.07
CA HIS A 502 19.46 33.99 27.63
C HIS A 502 19.18 32.90 26.59
N ILE A 503 20.16 32.58 25.74
CA ILE A 503 20.04 31.55 24.69
C ILE A 503 21.20 30.56 24.80
N PHE A 504 20.90 29.31 25.15
CA PHE A 504 21.87 28.22 25.14
C PHE A 504 22.12 27.72 23.71
N LYS A 505 23.39 27.46 23.38
CA LYS A 505 23.87 27.14 22.01
C LYS A 505 24.74 25.88 21.92
N LYS A 506 24.72 25.06 22.98
CA LYS A 506 25.40 23.78 23.10
C LYS A 506 24.57 22.87 24.00
N PRO A 507 24.58 21.54 23.78
CA PRO A 507 23.89 20.62 24.66
C PRO A 507 24.60 20.53 26.01
N GLY A 508 23.89 20.06 27.02
CA GLY A 508 24.40 19.82 28.36
C GLY A 508 23.48 20.32 29.47
N THR A 509 23.92 20.09 30.70
CA THR A 509 23.19 20.49 31.92
C THR A 509 23.88 21.71 32.54
N PHE A 510 23.13 22.79 32.74
CA PHE A 510 23.62 24.08 33.24
C PHE A 510 22.96 24.43 34.57
N GLU A 511 23.75 24.51 35.65
CA GLU A 511 23.28 24.91 36.97
C GLU A 511 23.21 26.45 37.07
N VAL A 512 22.18 27.08 36.52
CA VAL A 512 22.04 28.54 36.51
C VAL A 512 21.95 29.09 37.93
N GLU A 513 22.80 30.07 38.24
CA GLU A 513 23.01 30.63 39.58
C GLU A 513 22.57 32.10 39.62
N LEU A 514 21.70 32.45 40.56
CA LEU A 514 21.32 33.84 40.88
C LEU A 514 21.95 34.24 42.22
N THR A 515 22.72 35.32 42.24
CA THR A 515 23.12 36.05 43.45
C THR A 515 22.30 37.35 43.56
N VAL A 516 21.78 37.66 44.75
CA VAL A 516 21.19 38.97 45.08
C VAL A 516 21.99 39.64 46.20
N LYS A 517 22.02 40.97 46.20
CA LYS A 517 22.78 41.79 47.16
C LYS A 517 21.96 42.98 47.65
N ASP A 518 21.99 43.25 48.95
CA ASP A 518 21.37 44.41 49.60
C ASP A 518 22.21 45.70 49.45
N GLU A 519 21.79 46.80 50.08
CA GLU A 519 22.56 48.05 50.09
C GLU A 519 23.83 47.97 50.97
N GLU A 520 23.74 47.33 52.14
CA GLU A 520 24.74 47.26 53.19
C GLU A 520 25.96 46.36 52.86
N GLY A 521 25.77 45.32 52.05
CA GLY A 521 26.82 44.45 51.53
C GLY A 521 26.60 42.94 51.68
N LEU A 522 25.48 42.48 52.25
CA LEU A 522 25.14 41.07 52.39
C LEU A 522 24.66 40.48 51.05
N GLU A 523 24.89 39.17 50.86
CA GLU A 523 24.54 38.44 49.64
C GLU A 523 23.86 37.12 49.99
N ASP A 524 22.91 36.72 49.15
CA ASP A 524 22.33 35.38 49.13
C ASP A 524 22.28 34.84 47.70
N ASN A 525 22.23 33.52 47.56
CA ASN A 525 22.29 32.84 46.27
C ASN A 525 21.36 31.63 46.19
N THR A 526 20.89 31.36 44.97
CA THR A 526 20.04 30.21 44.66
C THR A 526 20.39 29.68 43.28
N THR A 527 20.32 28.36 43.10
CA THR A 527 20.63 27.70 41.82
C THR A 527 19.42 26.94 41.27
N MET A 528 19.42 26.74 39.95
CA MET A 528 18.40 25.97 39.24
C MET A 528 18.99 25.25 38.02
N THR A 529 18.58 24.00 37.80
CA THR A 529 19.08 23.18 36.70
C THR A 529 18.33 23.48 35.41
N ILE A 530 19.06 23.71 34.33
CA ILE A 530 18.56 23.77 32.95
C ILE A 530 19.18 22.60 32.17
N VAL A 531 18.37 21.86 31.42
CA VAL A 531 18.82 20.74 30.57
C VAL A 531 18.64 21.10 29.10
N VAL A 532 19.68 20.95 28.27
CA VAL A 532 19.65 21.31 26.85
C VAL A 532 20.10 20.12 26.01
N SER A 533 19.23 19.65 25.11
CA SER A 533 19.49 18.54 24.19
C SER A 533 19.91 19.03 22.80
N GLU A 534 20.63 18.20 22.04
CA GLU A 534 20.67 18.35 20.58
C GLU A 534 19.34 17.90 19.99
N PRO A 535 18.89 18.45 18.85
CA PRO A 535 17.68 17.98 18.18
C PRO A 535 17.78 16.51 17.80
N ALA A 536 16.66 15.79 17.86
CA ALA A 536 16.59 14.41 17.36
C ALA A 536 16.93 14.34 15.86
N ASN A 537 17.79 13.36 15.50
CA ASN A 537 18.15 13.06 14.11
C ASN A 537 16.89 12.64 13.33
N GLN A 538 16.65 13.24 12.17
CA GLN A 538 15.45 12.94 11.38
C GLN A 538 15.76 11.90 10.32
N SER A 539 14.75 11.13 9.90
CA SER A 539 14.95 10.23 8.75
C SER A 539 15.22 11.06 7.49
N PRO A 540 16.16 10.64 6.62
CA PRO A 540 16.36 11.29 5.32
C PRO A 540 15.06 11.25 4.51
N ILE A 541 14.87 12.17 3.57
CA ILE A 541 13.71 12.18 2.67
C ILE A 541 14.16 11.71 1.29
N ALA A 542 13.70 10.54 0.86
CA ALA A 542 13.94 10.04 -0.49
C ALA A 542 13.07 10.78 -1.52
N VAL A 543 13.65 11.21 -2.64
CA VAL A 543 12.91 11.79 -3.76
C VAL A 543 13.33 11.13 -5.06
N ALA A 544 12.59 10.08 -5.46
CA ALA A 544 12.76 9.40 -6.72
C ALA A 544 12.17 10.24 -7.87
N LYS A 545 12.90 10.35 -8.97
CA LYS A 545 12.39 10.89 -10.25
C LYS A 545 12.84 10.04 -11.41
N ALA A 546 12.06 10.05 -12.49
CA ALA A 546 12.42 9.50 -13.79
C ALA A 546 12.30 10.58 -14.87
N ASN A 547 13.06 10.46 -15.96
CA ASN A 547 12.95 11.34 -17.13
C ASN A 547 11.60 11.18 -17.87
N VAL A 548 11.01 9.98 -17.82
CA VAL A 548 9.69 9.65 -18.34
C VAL A 548 9.01 8.68 -17.36
N SER A 549 7.70 8.85 -17.13
CA SER A 549 6.87 7.89 -16.38
C SER A 549 6.06 6.97 -17.30
N LYS A 550 6.07 7.22 -18.61
CA LYS A 550 5.25 6.51 -19.60
C LYS A 550 5.86 6.55 -21.01
N GLY A 551 5.75 5.46 -21.76
CA GLY A 551 6.13 5.39 -23.19
C GLY A 551 6.09 3.98 -23.77
N GLU A 552 6.26 3.85 -25.10
CA GLU A 552 6.28 2.54 -25.79
C GLU A 552 7.50 1.68 -25.43
N VAL A 553 7.34 0.36 -25.41
CA VAL A 553 8.48 -0.58 -25.35
C VAL A 553 9.31 -0.62 -26.66
N PRO A 554 10.64 -0.83 -26.56
CA PRO A 554 11.45 -0.84 -25.34
C PRO A 554 11.65 0.57 -24.78
N LEU A 555 11.37 0.76 -23.49
CA LEU A 555 11.33 2.07 -22.83
C LEU A 555 12.60 2.31 -22.00
N GLU A 556 13.54 3.10 -22.53
CA GLU A 556 14.73 3.55 -21.80
C GLU A 556 14.38 4.67 -20.79
N VAL A 557 14.62 4.41 -19.51
CA VAL A 557 14.32 5.33 -18.40
C VAL A 557 15.59 5.65 -17.61
N LYS A 558 15.79 6.94 -17.34
CA LYS A 558 16.89 7.50 -16.55
C LYS A 558 16.33 8.01 -15.24
N PHE A 559 16.82 7.46 -14.14
CA PHE A 559 16.35 7.72 -12.79
C PHE A 559 17.26 8.73 -12.08
N SER A 560 16.72 9.42 -11.08
CA SER A 560 17.46 10.41 -10.30
C SER A 560 16.97 10.51 -8.86
N GLY A 561 17.87 10.20 -7.92
CA GLY A 561 17.68 10.39 -6.48
C GLY A 561 18.25 11.70 -5.98
N ARG A 562 18.78 12.54 -6.86
CA ARG A 562 19.53 13.77 -6.56
C ARG A 562 18.77 14.83 -5.75
N ASN A 563 17.45 14.70 -5.65
CA ASN A 563 16.60 15.64 -4.90
C ASN A 563 16.27 15.13 -3.48
N SER A 564 16.78 13.96 -3.10
CA SER A 564 16.69 13.47 -1.71
C SER A 564 17.50 14.40 -0.77
N SER A 565 17.03 14.55 0.45
CA SER A 565 17.62 15.44 1.47
C SER A 565 17.71 14.75 2.83
N ASP A 566 18.47 15.33 3.75
CA ASP A 566 18.70 14.85 5.11
C ASP A 566 19.13 16.07 5.97
N ASP A 567 18.97 16.03 7.30
CA ASP A 567 19.42 17.14 8.15
C ASP A 567 20.95 17.13 8.41
N LYS A 568 21.61 15.98 8.20
CA LYS A 568 23.07 15.80 8.25
C LYS A 568 23.67 15.45 6.88
N ALA A 569 23.52 14.19 6.44
CA ALA A 569 24.09 13.65 5.21
C ALA A 569 23.48 12.29 4.80
N ILE A 570 23.07 12.15 3.53
CA ILE A 570 22.77 10.84 2.92
C ILE A 570 24.09 10.11 2.60
N VAL A 571 24.26 8.90 3.13
CA VAL A 571 25.45 8.04 2.86
C VAL A 571 25.23 7.05 1.73
N SER A 572 23.98 6.68 1.42
CA SER A 572 23.70 5.66 0.41
C SER A 572 22.35 5.83 -0.28
N TYR A 573 22.32 5.38 -1.54
CA TYR A 573 21.14 5.24 -2.38
C TYR A 573 20.99 3.75 -2.72
N SER A 574 19.76 3.25 -2.71
CA SER A 574 19.42 1.87 -3.08
C SER A 574 18.14 1.89 -3.90
N TRP A 575 18.28 1.72 -5.21
CA TRP A 575 17.15 1.55 -6.13
C TRP A 575 16.75 0.07 -6.23
N ASP A 576 15.45 -0.17 -6.27
CA ASP A 576 14.84 -1.46 -6.55
C ASP A 576 13.86 -1.33 -7.72
N PHE A 577 14.07 -2.17 -8.73
CA PHE A 577 13.29 -2.26 -9.97
C PHE A 577 12.52 -3.60 -10.05
N GLY A 578 12.34 -4.28 -8.92
CA GLY A 578 11.67 -5.58 -8.81
C GLY A 578 12.37 -6.65 -9.65
N VAL A 579 11.67 -7.20 -10.65
CA VAL A 579 12.17 -8.27 -11.52
C VAL A 579 13.41 -7.89 -12.34
N TYR A 580 13.72 -6.59 -12.46
CA TYR A 580 14.93 -6.10 -13.15
C TYR A 580 16.15 -5.93 -12.20
N GLY A 581 16.00 -6.18 -10.89
CA GLY A 581 17.07 -6.11 -9.90
C GLY A 581 17.23 -4.75 -9.24
N THR A 582 18.42 -4.45 -8.71
CA THR A 582 18.70 -3.28 -7.85
C THR A 582 19.93 -2.47 -8.32
N SER A 583 20.08 -1.24 -7.84
CA SER A 583 21.27 -0.40 -8.10
C SER A 583 21.59 0.58 -6.99
N ASN A 584 22.88 0.65 -6.60
CA ASN A 584 23.36 1.55 -5.54
C ASN A 584 23.86 2.91 -6.09
N GLN A 585 23.44 3.31 -7.29
CA GLN A 585 23.81 4.58 -7.90
C GLN A 585 22.79 5.67 -7.57
N GLU A 586 23.24 6.93 -7.40
CA GLU A 586 22.34 8.09 -7.22
C GLU A 586 21.40 8.29 -8.42
N ASN A 587 21.89 8.06 -9.64
CA ASN A 587 21.17 8.30 -10.90
C ASN A 587 21.39 7.13 -11.90
N PRO A 588 20.71 5.98 -11.74
CA PRO A 588 20.84 4.81 -12.62
C PRO A 588 19.98 4.91 -13.89
N GLU A 589 20.20 3.99 -14.83
CA GLU A 589 19.43 3.87 -16.07
C GLU A 589 18.97 2.41 -16.28
N LEU A 590 17.74 2.21 -16.76
CA LEU A 590 17.15 0.89 -17.02
C LEU A 590 16.27 0.95 -18.29
N THR A 591 16.16 -0.18 -19.01
CA THR A 591 15.22 -0.33 -20.14
C THR A 591 14.16 -1.37 -19.82
N PHE A 592 12.89 -1.00 -19.97
CA PHE A 592 11.76 -1.92 -19.84
C PHE A 592 11.43 -2.48 -21.23
N GLU A 593 11.70 -3.78 -21.42
CA GLU A 593 11.53 -4.48 -22.71
C GLU A 593 10.10 -4.98 -22.94
N GLU A 594 9.40 -5.37 -21.86
CA GLU A 594 8.05 -5.94 -21.91
C GLU A 594 6.98 -4.93 -21.45
N PRO A 595 5.77 -4.91 -22.04
CA PRO A 595 4.71 -4.01 -21.62
C PRO A 595 4.21 -4.29 -20.19
N GLY A 596 4.00 -3.23 -19.41
CA GLY A 596 3.54 -3.35 -18.04
C GLY A 596 3.61 -2.06 -17.25
N THR A 597 3.12 -2.11 -16.01
CA THR A 597 3.23 -1.03 -15.02
C THR A 597 4.21 -1.50 -13.94
N TYR A 598 5.30 -0.76 -13.77
CA TYR A 598 6.42 -1.13 -12.90
C TYR A 598 6.55 -0.11 -11.76
N LYS A 599 6.42 -0.58 -10.52
CA LYS A 599 6.77 0.19 -9.31
C LYS A 599 8.29 0.16 -9.14
N VAL A 600 8.90 1.32 -9.01
CA VAL A 600 10.34 1.50 -8.80
C VAL A 600 10.55 2.25 -7.51
N ASN A 601 11.34 1.68 -6.60
CA ASN A 601 11.58 2.21 -5.27
C ASN A 601 12.99 2.82 -5.20
N LEU A 602 13.13 3.99 -4.57
CA LEU A 602 14.42 4.49 -4.07
C LEU A 602 14.38 4.52 -2.55
N THR A 603 15.24 3.75 -1.90
CA THR A 603 15.58 3.92 -0.49
C THR A 603 16.85 4.76 -0.36
N VAL A 604 16.87 5.70 0.58
CA VAL A 604 18.11 6.38 1.04
C VAL A 604 18.35 6.10 2.52
N ARG A 605 19.60 6.28 2.98
CA ARG A 605 20.03 6.12 4.38
C ARG A 605 21.04 7.21 4.76
N ASP A 606 21.02 7.64 6.02
CA ASP A 606 21.94 8.55 6.70
C ASP A 606 23.13 7.81 7.38
N GLU A 607 23.93 8.51 8.20
CA GLU A 607 25.04 7.95 8.97
C GLU A 607 24.57 7.09 10.17
N GLU A 608 23.53 7.54 10.89
CA GLU A 608 22.95 6.87 12.06
C GLU A 608 22.19 5.58 11.73
N GLY A 609 21.67 5.45 10.51
CA GLY A 609 21.02 4.25 9.99
C GLY A 609 19.52 4.38 9.72
N LEU A 610 18.91 5.55 9.92
CA LEU A 610 17.54 5.84 9.51
C LEU A 610 17.38 5.78 7.99
N LYS A 611 16.14 5.67 7.52
CA LYS A 611 15.82 5.49 6.10
C LYS A 611 14.51 6.15 5.73
N HIS A 612 14.36 6.39 4.44
CA HIS A 612 13.07 6.60 3.80
C HIS A 612 13.08 5.96 2.41
N THR A 613 11.91 5.50 1.96
CA THR A 613 11.71 4.93 0.63
C THR A 613 10.66 5.73 -0.13
N ASN A 614 10.95 6.12 -1.36
CA ASN A 614 10.01 6.80 -2.24
C ASN A 614 9.77 5.97 -3.50
N SER A 615 8.50 5.73 -3.81
CA SER A 615 8.06 4.92 -4.96
C SER A 615 7.68 5.82 -6.14
N ILE A 616 8.02 5.42 -7.36
CA ILE A 616 7.47 5.97 -8.59
C ILE A 616 7.02 4.85 -9.54
N THR A 617 6.01 5.15 -10.36
CA THR A 617 5.42 4.19 -11.29
C THR A 617 5.84 4.51 -12.73
N ILE A 618 6.30 3.48 -13.45
CA ILE A 618 6.65 3.55 -14.87
C ILE A 618 5.69 2.67 -15.68
N THR A 619 4.95 3.24 -16.63
CA THR A 619 4.07 2.50 -17.55
C THR A 619 4.74 2.32 -18.90
N ALA A 620 5.25 1.13 -19.18
CA ALA A 620 5.74 0.73 -20.49
C ALA A 620 4.55 0.21 -21.33
N GLU A 621 4.14 0.96 -22.35
CA GLU A 621 2.99 0.60 -23.18
C GLU A 621 3.37 -0.38 -24.29
N PRO A 622 2.44 -1.30 -24.67
CA PRO A 622 2.62 -2.10 -25.86
C PRO A 622 2.64 -1.18 -27.08
N LYS A 623 3.58 -1.41 -27.99
CA LYS A 623 3.67 -0.65 -29.25
C LYS A 623 2.30 -0.62 -29.93
N PRO A 624 1.70 0.56 -30.20
CA PRO A 624 0.32 0.66 -30.64
C PRO A 624 0.11 -0.13 -31.92
N ILE A 625 -0.96 -0.92 -31.93
CA ILE A 625 -1.43 -1.62 -33.13
C ILE A 625 -1.84 -0.52 -34.13
N PRO A 626 -1.11 -0.27 -35.24
CA PRO A 626 -1.58 0.66 -36.27
C PRO A 626 -3.03 0.35 -36.66
N GLU A 627 -3.81 1.43 -36.78
CA GLU A 627 -5.27 1.41 -36.99
C GLU A 627 -5.69 0.34 -37.98
N THR A 628 -6.76 -0.39 -37.65
CA THR A 628 -7.21 -1.64 -38.29
C THR A 628 -7.01 -1.62 -39.80
N PRO A 629 -5.95 -2.30 -40.31
CA PRO A 629 -5.61 -2.21 -41.73
C PRO A 629 -6.77 -2.67 -42.58
N SER A 630 -7.33 -1.75 -43.39
CA SER A 630 -8.52 -1.98 -44.22
C SER A 630 -8.35 -3.29 -44.98
N THR A 631 -9.11 -4.31 -44.57
CA THR A 631 -8.80 -5.73 -44.85
C THR A 631 -8.36 -5.91 -46.30
N SER A 632 -7.11 -6.32 -46.53
CA SER A 632 -6.51 -6.17 -47.87
C SER A 632 -7.35 -6.87 -48.94
N ALA A 633 -7.30 -6.41 -50.19
CA ALA A 633 -8.10 -7.01 -51.27
C ALA A 633 -7.84 -8.52 -51.44
N ASP A 634 -6.66 -9.00 -51.01
CA ASP A 634 -6.31 -10.42 -50.95
C ASP A 634 -6.89 -11.14 -49.71
N VAL A 635 -6.91 -10.50 -48.53
CA VAL A 635 -7.62 -11.04 -47.35
C VAL A 635 -9.12 -11.14 -47.63
N ARG A 636 -9.75 -10.06 -48.14
CA ARG A 636 -11.17 -10.07 -48.54
C ARG A 636 -11.46 -11.10 -49.64
N TYR A 637 -10.54 -11.33 -50.59
CA TYR A 637 -10.68 -12.40 -51.57
C TYR A 637 -10.79 -13.78 -50.90
N TRP A 638 -9.90 -14.11 -49.95
CA TRP A 638 -9.95 -15.41 -49.26
C TRP A 638 -11.14 -15.51 -48.29
N GLN A 639 -11.51 -14.43 -47.59
CA GLN A 639 -12.69 -14.41 -46.71
C GLN A 639 -13.96 -14.78 -47.47
N ASN A 640 -14.25 -14.13 -48.60
CA ASN A 640 -15.41 -14.45 -49.44
C ASN A 640 -15.42 -15.92 -49.95
N LEU A 641 -14.25 -16.55 -50.09
CA LEU A 641 -14.18 -18.00 -50.38
C LEU A 641 -14.45 -18.85 -49.14
N PHE A 642 -13.99 -18.39 -47.97
CA PHE A 642 -14.16 -19.07 -46.70
C PHE A 642 -15.65 -19.16 -46.38
N ASP A 643 -16.36 -18.04 -46.37
CA ASP A 643 -17.77 -17.97 -46.02
C ASP A 643 -18.63 -18.82 -46.97
N SER A 644 -18.36 -18.71 -48.28
CA SER A 644 -19.03 -19.49 -49.31
C SER A 644 -18.82 -21.01 -49.14
N LYS A 645 -17.63 -21.44 -48.73
CA LYS A 645 -17.35 -22.87 -48.46
C LYS A 645 -17.90 -23.29 -47.09
N TRP A 646 -17.75 -22.47 -46.06
CA TRP A 646 -18.19 -22.72 -44.70
C TRP A 646 -19.71 -22.91 -44.63
N SER A 647 -20.49 -22.08 -45.33
CA SER A 647 -21.95 -22.24 -45.47
C SER A 647 -22.36 -23.64 -45.97
N SER A 648 -21.55 -24.28 -46.80
CA SER A 648 -21.81 -25.63 -47.33
C SER A 648 -21.28 -26.77 -46.44
N GLU A 649 -20.39 -26.48 -45.49
CA GLU A 649 -19.70 -27.47 -44.66
C GLU A 649 -20.14 -27.43 -43.19
N ARG A 650 -20.70 -26.30 -42.70
CA ARG A 650 -21.04 -26.05 -41.28
C ARG A 650 -21.82 -27.21 -40.66
N SER A 651 -22.96 -27.60 -41.24
CA SER A 651 -23.79 -28.70 -40.71
C SER A 651 -23.04 -30.02 -40.57
N LYS A 652 -22.02 -30.26 -41.40
CA LYS A 652 -21.18 -31.47 -41.35
C LYS A 652 -20.14 -31.39 -40.22
N ALA A 653 -19.56 -30.21 -39.97
CA ALA A 653 -18.68 -29.97 -38.82
C ALA A 653 -19.42 -30.20 -37.48
N TYR A 654 -20.62 -29.63 -37.32
CA TYR A 654 -21.46 -29.85 -36.14
C TYR A 654 -21.90 -31.32 -36.00
N SER A 655 -22.13 -32.03 -37.11
CA SER A 655 -22.40 -33.47 -37.08
C SER A 655 -21.20 -34.29 -36.58
N MET A 656 -19.96 -33.94 -36.97
CA MET A 656 -18.74 -34.60 -36.49
C MET A 656 -18.49 -34.31 -35.01
N ALA A 657 -18.75 -33.08 -34.55
CA ALA A 657 -18.60 -32.71 -33.14
C ALA A 657 -19.51 -33.57 -32.23
N ASN A 658 -20.75 -33.84 -32.68
CA ASN A 658 -21.72 -34.69 -31.99
C ASN A 658 -21.49 -36.21 -32.17
N SER A 659 -20.45 -36.64 -32.90
CA SER A 659 -20.26 -38.05 -33.29
C SER A 659 -20.00 -39.03 -32.13
N ARG A 660 -19.43 -38.54 -31.03
CA ARG A 660 -18.86 -39.33 -29.91
C ARG A 660 -17.76 -40.32 -30.34
N GLY A 661 -16.92 -39.95 -31.30
CA GLY A 661 -15.73 -40.74 -31.67
C GLY A 661 -15.98 -41.84 -32.70
N LYS A 662 -17.05 -41.71 -33.49
CA LYS A 662 -17.25 -42.59 -34.65
C LYS A 662 -16.26 -42.21 -35.75
N ASN A 663 -15.63 -43.22 -36.34
CA ASN A 663 -14.74 -43.08 -37.49
C ASN A 663 -13.58 -42.08 -37.25
N GLN A 664 -13.14 -41.41 -38.33
CA GLN A 664 -12.04 -40.43 -38.35
C GLN A 664 -12.51 -38.99 -38.06
N GLU A 665 -13.69 -38.81 -37.46
CA GLU A 665 -14.44 -37.55 -37.52
C GLU A 665 -13.75 -36.40 -36.78
N TYR A 666 -13.09 -36.65 -35.64
CA TYR A 666 -12.32 -35.60 -34.93
C TYR A 666 -11.07 -35.12 -35.68
N TYR A 667 -10.42 -35.98 -36.47
CA TYR A 667 -9.29 -35.59 -37.32
C TYR A 667 -9.73 -34.55 -38.35
N TYR A 668 -10.87 -34.79 -39.00
CA TYR A 668 -11.45 -33.86 -39.96
C TYR A 668 -12.03 -32.61 -39.30
N LEU A 669 -12.55 -32.73 -38.07
CA LEU A 669 -12.99 -31.58 -37.28
C LEU A 669 -11.85 -30.62 -36.95
N GLY A 670 -10.64 -31.14 -36.69
CA GLY A 670 -9.44 -30.33 -36.48
C GLY A 670 -9.11 -29.43 -37.67
N LEU A 671 -9.39 -29.88 -38.89
CA LEU A 671 -9.17 -29.08 -40.11
C LEU A 671 -10.18 -27.92 -40.21
N TYR A 672 -11.42 -28.09 -39.72
CA TYR A 672 -12.38 -26.99 -39.61
C TYR A 672 -11.95 -25.98 -38.54
N ILE A 673 -11.51 -26.43 -37.36
CA ILE A 673 -11.01 -25.53 -36.29
C ILE A 673 -9.76 -24.75 -36.75
N ASP A 674 -8.81 -25.41 -37.42
CA ASP A 674 -7.58 -24.77 -37.94
C ASP A 674 -7.92 -23.73 -39.02
N GLY A 675 -8.95 -24.01 -39.86
CA GLY A 675 -9.50 -23.07 -40.83
C GLY A 675 -10.17 -21.85 -40.18
N LEU A 676 -11.10 -22.07 -39.23
CA LEU A 676 -11.80 -21.02 -38.48
C LEU A 676 -10.82 -20.14 -37.71
N SER A 677 -9.88 -20.76 -36.99
CA SER A 677 -8.82 -20.06 -36.25
C SER A 677 -7.95 -19.23 -37.20
N SER A 678 -7.66 -19.72 -38.40
CA SER A 678 -6.82 -18.98 -39.36
C SER A 678 -7.55 -17.80 -40.01
N ILE A 679 -8.83 -17.94 -40.38
CA ILE A 679 -9.61 -16.81 -40.93
C ILE A 679 -9.90 -15.76 -39.85
N TRP A 680 -10.12 -16.17 -38.59
CA TRP A 680 -10.20 -15.26 -37.44
C TRP A 680 -8.94 -14.41 -37.30
N GLN A 681 -7.76 -15.03 -37.20
CA GLN A 681 -6.47 -14.33 -37.14
C GLN A 681 -6.21 -13.44 -38.38
N ALA A 682 -6.79 -13.77 -39.55
CA ALA A 682 -6.65 -12.98 -40.77
C ALA A 682 -7.54 -11.73 -40.82
N THR A 683 -8.71 -11.77 -40.19
CA THR A 683 -9.79 -10.77 -40.34
C THR A 683 -10.04 -9.93 -39.08
N GLY A 684 -9.80 -10.50 -37.90
CA GLY A 684 -10.21 -9.94 -36.61
C GLY A 684 -11.67 -10.23 -36.23
N ASP A 685 -12.43 -10.92 -37.11
CA ASP A 685 -13.85 -11.18 -36.92
C ASP A 685 -14.07 -12.34 -35.93
N ASN A 686 -14.49 -11.97 -34.71
CA ASN A 686 -14.70 -12.90 -33.61
C ASN A 686 -15.87 -13.88 -33.84
N SER A 687 -16.71 -13.72 -34.86
CA SER A 687 -17.74 -14.73 -35.18
C SER A 687 -17.14 -16.06 -35.64
N TYR A 688 -15.95 -16.04 -36.24
CA TYR A 688 -15.18 -17.25 -36.56
C TYR A 688 -14.58 -17.91 -35.30
N LEU A 689 -14.16 -17.11 -34.30
CA LEU A 689 -13.71 -17.59 -32.99
C LEU A 689 -14.87 -18.25 -32.23
N ASP A 690 -16.01 -17.56 -32.14
CA ASP A 690 -17.23 -18.08 -31.51
C ASP A 690 -17.65 -19.41 -32.14
N THR A 691 -17.63 -19.49 -33.47
CA THR A 691 -17.96 -20.72 -34.20
C THR A 691 -16.95 -21.84 -33.93
N ALA A 692 -15.67 -21.53 -33.72
CA ALA A 692 -14.66 -22.53 -33.35
C ALA A 692 -14.88 -23.03 -31.91
N LEU A 693 -15.14 -22.12 -30.96
CA LEU A 693 -15.33 -22.44 -29.54
C LEU A 693 -16.64 -23.19 -29.28
N ASP A 694 -17.73 -22.84 -29.94
CA ASP A 694 -19.01 -23.59 -29.93
C ASP A 694 -18.79 -25.04 -30.38
N ILE A 695 -18.09 -25.25 -31.50
CA ILE A 695 -17.74 -26.58 -32.00
C ILE A 695 -16.85 -27.35 -31.00
N VAL A 696 -15.85 -26.70 -30.40
CA VAL A 696 -14.97 -27.33 -29.39
C VAL A 696 -15.75 -27.70 -28.12
N GLY A 697 -16.59 -26.81 -27.60
CA GLY A 697 -17.48 -27.07 -26.46
C GLY A 697 -18.39 -28.27 -26.70
N ILE A 698 -19.03 -28.34 -27.88
CA ILE A 698 -19.82 -29.51 -28.30
C ILE A 698 -18.99 -30.80 -28.29
N THR A 699 -17.69 -30.78 -28.60
CA THR A 699 -16.85 -32.00 -28.50
C THR A 699 -16.58 -32.40 -27.05
N VAL A 700 -16.30 -31.44 -26.18
CA VAL A 700 -16.03 -31.63 -24.74
C VAL A 700 -17.26 -32.20 -24.05
N ASP A 701 -18.44 -31.62 -24.28
CA ASP A 701 -19.74 -32.16 -23.85
C ASP A 701 -20.00 -33.61 -24.28
N LYS A 702 -19.39 -34.03 -25.40
CA LYS A 702 -19.60 -35.33 -26.05
C LYS A 702 -18.42 -36.27 -25.77
N ALA A 703 -17.47 -35.86 -24.93
CA ALA A 703 -16.48 -36.72 -24.33
C ALA A 703 -17.15 -37.74 -23.40
N THR A 704 -16.50 -38.87 -23.22
CA THR A 704 -17.01 -40.04 -22.48
C THR A 704 -15.90 -40.59 -21.58
N SER A 705 -16.26 -41.37 -20.55
CA SER A 705 -15.22 -41.99 -19.70
C SER A 705 -14.39 -42.99 -20.51
N VAL A 706 -13.07 -42.79 -20.51
CA VAL A 706 -12.07 -43.63 -21.20
C VAL A 706 -11.18 -44.39 -20.21
N GLY A 707 -11.60 -44.48 -18.94
CA GLY A 707 -10.85 -45.10 -17.85
C GLY A 707 -9.93 -44.12 -17.10
N GLY A 708 -9.40 -44.56 -15.96
CA GLY A 708 -8.47 -43.78 -15.13
C GLY A 708 -9.04 -42.48 -14.50
N GLY A 709 -10.35 -42.25 -14.57
CA GLY A 709 -10.97 -40.97 -14.21
C GLY A 709 -10.93 -39.91 -15.32
N TYR A 710 -10.45 -40.27 -16.52
CA TYR A 710 -10.32 -39.37 -17.64
C TYR A 710 -11.52 -39.43 -18.60
N LEU A 711 -11.82 -38.27 -19.21
CA LEU A 711 -12.75 -38.14 -20.31
C LEU A 711 -11.99 -38.14 -21.66
N GLY A 712 -12.69 -38.51 -22.72
CA GLY A 712 -12.18 -38.50 -24.09
C GLY A 712 -13.09 -39.25 -25.05
N TRP A 713 -12.58 -39.55 -26.25
CA TRP A 713 -13.35 -40.20 -27.31
C TRP A 713 -12.76 -41.59 -27.62
N PRO A 714 -13.57 -42.67 -27.62
CA PRO A 714 -13.07 -44.03 -27.82
C PRO A 714 -12.43 -44.23 -29.20
N ALA A 715 -11.37 -45.03 -29.27
CA ALA A 715 -10.76 -45.43 -30.53
C ALA A 715 -11.58 -46.55 -31.22
N HIS A 716 -11.78 -46.42 -32.53
CA HIS A 716 -12.62 -47.35 -33.32
C HIS A 716 -12.06 -48.79 -33.40
N ASP A 717 -10.72 -48.94 -33.42
CA ASP A 717 -10.07 -50.20 -33.83
C ASP A 717 -9.46 -51.01 -32.67
N GLY A 718 -9.72 -50.61 -31.41
CA GLY A 718 -9.12 -51.23 -30.22
C GLY A 718 -7.64 -50.89 -29.98
N ASP A 719 -7.01 -50.15 -30.88
CA ASP A 719 -5.71 -49.51 -30.68
C ASP A 719 -5.89 -48.36 -29.66
N GLU A 720 -5.29 -48.46 -28.48
CA GLU A 720 -5.53 -47.57 -27.32
C GLU A 720 -5.15 -46.08 -27.55
N TYR A 721 -4.63 -45.75 -28.74
CA TYR A 721 -3.85 -44.54 -29.01
C TYR A 721 -4.43 -43.73 -30.16
N ALA A 722 -5.38 -42.84 -29.85
CA ALA A 722 -6.14 -42.13 -30.86
C ALA A 722 -5.31 -41.06 -31.61
N LEU A 723 -4.79 -41.45 -32.78
CA LEU A 723 -4.30 -40.56 -33.85
C LEU A 723 -5.27 -39.40 -34.11
N TRP A 724 -6.57 -39.69 -34.13
CA TRP A 724 -7.64 -38.73 -34.44
C TRP A 724 -7.85 -37.70 -33.31
N ASP A 725 -7.73 -38.13 -32.06
CA ASP A 725 -7.83 -37.32 -30.83
C ASP A 725 -6.65 -36.35 -30.72
N THR A 726 -5.42 -36.87 -30.79
CA THR A 726 -4.19 -36.04 -30.76
C THR A 726 -4.08 -35.07 -31.95
N HIS A 727 -4.61 -35.43 -33.13
CA HIS A 727 -4.64 -34.53 -34.29
C HIS A 727 -5.63 -33.39 -34.10
N TYR A 728 -6.77 -33.65 -33.46
CA TYR A 728 -7.73 -32.63 -33.09
C TYR A 728 -7.16 -31.70 -32.02
N TRP A 729 -6.66 -32.27 -30.92
CA TRP A 729 -6.28 -31.49 -29.75
C TRP A 729 -5.03 -30.62 -29.92
N ARG A 730 -4.10 -30.99 -30.80
CA ARG A 730 -2.97 -30.09 -31.15
C ARG A 730 -3.44 -28.77 -31.79
N VAL A 731 -4.57 -28.79 -32.51
CA VAL A 731 -5.18 -27.59 -33.10
C VAL A 731 -5.94 -26.81 -32.03
N VAL A 732 -6.73 -27.49 -31.20
CA VAL A 732 -7.42 -26.85 -30.05
C VAL A 732 -6.42 -26.15 -29.13
N ALA A 733 -5.33 -26.81 -28.74
CA ALA A 733 -4.28 -26.20 -27.95
C ALA A 733 -3.62 -24.98 -28.62
N THR A 734 -3.52 -24.96 -29.96
CA THR A 734 -3.04 -23.78 -30.70
C THR A 734 -4.02 -22.61 -30.62
N LEU A 735 -5.33 -22.88 -30.71
CA LEU A 735 -6.37 -21.88 -30.51
C LEU A 735 -6.32 -21.31 -29.09
N LEU A 736 -6.19 -22.17 -28.06
CA LEU A 736 -6.04 -21.73 -26.66
C LEU A 736 -4.77 -20.88 -26.45
N ARG A 737 -3.64 -21.20 -27.11
CA ARG A 737 -2.44 -20.34 -27.07
C ARG A 737 -2.73 -18.96 -27.65
N ILE A 738 -3.36 -18.90 -28.83
CA ILE A 738 -3.66 -17.63 -29.50
C ILE A 738 -4.59 -16.78 -28.62
N MET A 739 -5.64 -17.38 -28.04
CA MET A 739 -6.54 -16.69 -27.10
C MET A 739 -5.82 -16.20 -25.84
N HIS A 740 -4.88 -16.97 -25.29
CA HIS A 740 -4.08 -16.56 -24.14
C HIS A 740 -3.09 -15.43 -24.46
N GLN A 741 -2.52 -15.41 -25.67
CA GLN A 741 -1.59 -14.36 -26.12
C GLN A 741 -2.32 -13.08 -26.57
N SER A 742 -3.56 -13.18 -27.05
CA SER A 742 -4.39 -12.04 -27.43
C SER A 742 -4.97 -11.35 -26.19
N SER A 743 -4.29 -10.31 -25.68
CA SER A 743 -4.66 -9.64 -24.41
C SER A 743 -6.14 -9.24 -24.33
N ASN A 744 -6.72 -8.73 -25.42
CA ASN A 744 -8.13 -8.32 -25.50
C ASN A 744 -9.14 -9.48 -25.51
N ILE A 745 -8.70 -10.70 -25.83
CA ILE A 745 -9.50 -11.93 -25.72
C ILE A 745 -9.37 -12.45 -24.29
N LYS A 746 -8.16 -12.50 -23.75
CA LYS A 746 -7.87 -12.92 -22.36
C LYS A 746 -8.55 -12.02 -21.31
N SER A 747 -8.69 -10.72 -21.57
CA SER A 747 -9.40 -9.77 -20.69
C SER A 747 -10.93 -9.79 -20.85
N SER A 748 -11.48 -10.47 -21.86
CA SER A 748 -12.91 -10.52 -22.08
C SER A 748 -13.54 -11.63 -21.24
N SER A 749 -14.45 -11.28 -20.33
CA SER A 749 -15.18 -12.23 -19.47
C SER A 749 -15.81 -13.40 -20.25
N LYS A 750 -16.39 -13.12 -21.43
CA LYS A 750 -16.93 -14.10 -22.37
C LYS A 750 -15.93 -15.22 -22.73
N TYR A 751 -14.68 -14.87 -22.97
CA TYR A 751 -13.65 -15.82 -23.41
C TYR A 751 -12.74 -16.31 -22.27
N LYS A 752 -12.57 -15.53 -21.18
CA LYS A 752 -11.77 -15.89 -20.00
C LYS A 752 -12.20 -17.24 -19.43
N ASN A 753 -13.50 -17.42 -19.20
CA ASN A 753 -14.03 -18.66 -18.61
C ASN A 753 -13.88 -19.84 -19.58
N GLN A 754 -14.27 -19.66 -20.86
CA GLN A 754 -14.12 -20.70 -21.90
C GLN A 754 -12.66 -21.12 -22.10
N LEU A 755 -11.71 -20.18 -22.04
CA LEU A 755 -10.27 -20.46 -22.11
C LEU A 755 -9.80 -21.28 -20.92
N ASN A 756 -10.25 -20.93 -19.70
CA ASN A 756 -9.91 -21.64 -18.47
C ASN A 756 -10.47 -23.06 -18.46
N ASP A 757 -11.75 -23.25 -18.81
CA ASP A 757 -12.40 -24.56 -18.86
C ASP A 757 -11.73 -25.50 -19.89
N LEU A 758 -11.46 -24.98 -21.09
CA LEU A 758 -10.80 -25.75 -22.15
C LEU A 758 -9.32 -26.01 -21.84
N LEU A 759 -8.64 -25.12 -21.12
CA LEU A 759 -7.29 -25.36 -20.61
C LEU A 759 -7.28 -26.45 -19.53
N ALA A 760 -8.18 -26.38 -18.54
CA ALA A 760 -8.31 -27.41 -17.51
C ALA A 760 -8.64 -28.78 -18.10
N PHE A 761 -9.53 -28.85 -19.11
CA PHE A 761 -9.78 -30.06 -19.87
C PHE A 761 -8.52 -30.54 -20.63
N SER A 762 -7.76 -29.62 -21.21
CA SER A 762 -6.51 -29.93 -21.93
C SER A 762 -5.42 -30.51 -21.02
N GLU A 763 -5.21 -29.93 -19.83
CA GLU A 763 -4.23 -30.44 -18.86
C GLU A 763 -4.68 -31.81 -18.31
N LYS A 764 -5.90 -31.91 -17.79
CA LYS A 764 -6.40 -33.10 -17.08
C LYS A 764 -6.77 -34.25 -18.02
N HIS A 765 -7.63 -33.99 -19.00
CA HIS A 765 -8.27 -35.02 -19.81
C HIS A 765 -7.52 -35.36 -21.10
N ILE A 766 -6.58 -34.51 -21.53
CA ILE A 766 -5.72 -34.80 -22.69
C ILE A 766 -4.27 -35.03 -22.29
N TRP A 767 -3.61 -34.16 -21.52
CA TRP A 767 -2.19 -34.41 -21.18
C TRP A 767 -2.04 -35.55 -20.18
N GLU A 768 -2.59 -35.40 -18.98
CA GLU A 768 -2.36 -36.31 -17.86
C GLU A 768 -2.93 -37.72 -18.12
N ARG A 769 -4.00 -37.82 -18.92
CA ARG A 769 -4.56 -39.07 -19.44
C ARG A 769 -3.56 -39.95 -20.19
N TYR A 770 -2.62 -39.35 -20.94
CA TYR A 770 -1.64 -40.10 -21.73
C TYR A 770 -0.26 -40.14 -21.06
N ASP A 771 0.10 -39.12 -20.26
CA ASP A 771 1.34 -39.10 -19.46
C ASP A 771 1.34 -40.20 -18.38
N SER A 772 0.21 -40.37 -17.68
CA SER A 772 -0.02 -41.47 -16.72
C SER A 772 0.10 -42.87 -17.32
N GLN A 773 -0.11 -43.02 -18.64
CA GLN A 773 0.06 -44.29 -19.37
C GLN A 773 1.52 -44.63 -19.72
N HIS A 774 2.46 -43.90 -19.11
CA HIS A 774 3.90 -44.05 -19.16
C HIS A 774 4.56 -43.52 -20.44
N SER A 775 5.62 -42.73 -20.25
CA SER A 775 6.17 -41.81 -21.25
C SER A 775 6.68 -42.45 -22.54
N SER A 776 7.06 -43.73 -22.55
CA SER A 776 7.42 -44.46 -23.79
C SER A 776 6.27 -44.58 -24.79
N LYS A 777 5.02 -44.32 -24.39
CA LYS A 777 3.87 -44.22 -25.31
C LYS A 777 3.73 -42.84 -25.96
N ILE A 778 4.36 -41.80 -25.40
CA ILE A 778 4.45 -40.46 -25.98
C ILE A 778 5.57 -40.45 -27.03
N TYR A 779 6.76 -40.93 -26.67
CA TYR A 779 7.90 -41.07 -27.57
C TYR A 779 7.77 -42.32 -28.46
N ARG A 780 7.08 -42.23 -29.60
CA ARG A 780 6.88 -43.36 -30.54
C ARG A 780 7.72 -43.22 -31.82
N SER A 781 7.99 -44.35 -32.47
CA SER A 781 8.77 -44.46 -33.72
C SER A 781 8.12 -43.86 -34.98
N ASN A 782 6.96 -43.22 -34.86
CA ASN A 782 6.20 -42.61 -35.95
C ASN A 782 6.27 -41.08 -35.83
N THR A 783 6.94 -40.45 -36.79
CA THR A 783 7.30 -39.03 -36.74
C THR A 783 6.08 -38.10 -36.73
N HIS A 784 5.00 -38.47 -37.42
CA HIS A 784 3.73 -37.75 -37.43
C HIS A 784 3.08 -37.72 -36.04
N MET A 785 2.94 -38.89 -35.41
CA MET A 785 2.31 -39.01 -34.08
C MET A 785 3.08 -38.23 -33.01
N SER A 786 4.41 -38.34 -33.01
CA SER A 786 5.26 -37.60 -32.08
C SER A 786 5.16 -36.08 -32.29
N SER A 787 4.81 -35.60 -33.49
CA SER A 787 4.69 -34.16 -33.76
C SER A 787 3.40 -33.57 -33.18
N HIS A 788 2.35 -34.38 -33.01
CA HIS A 788 1.16 -33.96 -32.28
C HIS A 788 1.50 -33.70 -30.81
N TRP A 789 2.22 -34.62 -30.17
CA TRP A 789 2.65 -34.49 -28.77
C TRP A 789 3.62 -33.34 -28.54
N ALA A 790 4.63 -33.19 -29.41
CA ALA A 790 5.56 -32.06 -29.34
C ALA A 790 4.84 -30.71 -29.50
N ARG A 791 3.84 -30.62 -30.39
CA ARG A 791 2.99 -29.43 -30.54
C ARG A 791 2.13 -29.21 -29.29
N ILE A 792 1.36 -30.18 -28.81
CA ILE A 792 0.53 -30.01 -27.60
C ILE A 792 1.37 -29.56 -26.40
N GLY A 793 2.56 -30.14 -26.19
CA GLY A 793 3.49 -29.73 -25.12
C GLY A 793 4.05 -28.32 -25.32
N MET A 794 4.31 -27.91 -26.56
CA MET A 794 4.70 -26.54 -26.90
C MET A 794 3.58 -25.53 -26.61
N GLU A 795 2.36 -25.76 -27.11
CA GLU A 795 1.24 -24.84 -26.90
C GLU A 795 0.90 -24.73 -25.40
N LEU A 796 0.82 -25.85 -24.66
CA LEU A 796 0.55 -25.86 -23.22
C LEU A 796 1.68 -25.21 -22.40
N TYR A 797 2.95 -25.37 -22.80
CA TYR A 797 4.06 -24.64 -22.18
C TYR A 797 3.95 -23.13 -22.42
N LEU A 798 3.62 -22.71 -23.65
CA LEU A 798 3.49 -21.28 -23.99
C LEU A 798 2.37 -20.60 -23.19
N ILE A 799 1.29 -21.32 -22.90
CA ILE A 799 0.17 -20.87 -22.04
C ILE A 799 0.56 -20.87 -20.54
N THR A 800 1.04 -22.00 -20.01
CA THR A 800 1.09 -22.26 -18.56
C THR A 800 2.46 -22.09 -17.91
N LYS A 801 3.53 -22.01 -18.73
CA LYS A 801 4.95 -22.07 -18.36
C LYS A 801 5.40 -23.34 -17.58
N LYS A 802 4.50 -24.30 -17.31
CA LYS A 802 4.81 -25.51 -16.54
C LYS A 802 5.84 -26.38 -17.28
N ASN A 803 7.00 -26.60 -16.67
CA ASN A 803 8.14 -27.27 -17.30
C ASN A 803 7.86 -28.71 -17.78
N LYS A 804 6.86 -29.41 -17.21
CA LYS A 804 6.44 -30.76 -17.66
C LYS A 804 6.05 -30.81 -19.14
N TYR A 805 5.45 -29.73 -19.67
CA TYR A 805 5.09 -29.62 -21.09
C TYR A 805 6.30 -29.30 -21.96
N LYS A 806 7.17 -28.39 -21.49
CA LYS A 806 8.42 -28.00 -22.16
C LYS A 806 9.34 -29.20 -22.40
N GLN A 807 9.50 -30.04 -21.38
CA GLN A 807 10.42 -31.18 -21.42
C GLN A 807 10.08 -32.19 -22.53
N VAL A 808 8.79 -32.47 -22.77
CA VAL A 808 8.36 -33.35 -23.87
C VAL A 808 8.64 -32.71 -25.23
N PHE A 809 8.34 -31.42 -25.39
CA PHE A 809 8.69 -30.66 -26.59
C PHE A 809 10.22 -30.68 -26.86
N GLU A 810 11.04 -30.42 -25.83
CA GLU A 810 12.51 -30.40 -25.95
C GLU A 810 13.07 -31.78 -26.27
N ASN A 811 12.62 -32.84 -25.58
CA ASN A 811 13.03 -34.22 -25.85
C ASN A 811 12.68 -34.67 -27.26
N MET A 812 11.47 -34.35 -27.74
CA MET A 812 11.04 -34.70 -29.09
C MET A 812 11.77 -33.89 -30.17
N SER A 813 12.08 -32.63 -29.91
CA SER A 813 12.69 -31.73 -30.90
C SER A 813 14.20 -31.90 -31.00
N PHE A 814 14.90 -31.99 -29.86
CA PHE A 814 16.37 -31.90 -29.76
C PHE A 814 17.00 -32.92 -28.81
N GLY A 815 16.29 -33.34 -27.76
CA GLY A 815 16.85 -34.09 -26.64
C GLY A 815 16.93 -35.60 -26.85
N THR A 816 16.98 -36.32 -25.73
CA THR A 816 17.01 -37.79 -25.71
C THR A 816 15.60 -38.31 -25.44
N MET A 817 15.05 -39.12 -26.35
CA MET A 817 13.72 -39.69 -26.19
C MET A 817 13.78 -41.07 -25.53
N PRO A 818 13.11 -41.30 -24.38
CA PRO A 818 12.98 -42.62 -23.78
C PRO A 818 12.49 -43.70 -24.75
N GLY A 819 13.35 -44.68 -25.04
CA GLY A 819 13.01 -45.87 -25.85
C GLY A 819 13.14 -45.72 -27.37
N GLU A 820 13.43 -44.53 -27.90
CA GLU A 820 13.50 -44.28 -29.35
C GLU A 820 14.90 -43.76 -29.78
N PRO A 821 15.37 -44.09 -31.00
CA PRO A 821 16.77 -43.90 -31.38
C PRO A 821 17.13 -42.46 -31.79
N SER A 822 16.16 -41.56 -31.97
CA SER A 822 16.41 -40.19 -32.46
C SER A 822 15.22 -39.24 -32.30
N ASN A 823 15.51 -37.97 -32.03
CA ASN A 823 14.58 -36.83 -32.05
C ASN A 823 14.33 -36.26 -33.47
N PHE A 824 13.43 -35.29 -33.60
CA PHE A 824 13.10 -34.61 -34.86
C PHE A 824 14.30 -33.94 -35.55
N ARG A 825 15.14 -33.20 -34.82
CA ARG A 825 16.25 -32.45 -35.44
C ARG A 825 17.21 -33.38 -36.16
N ASN A 826 17.54 -34.50 -35.52
CA ASN A 826 18.45 -35.51 -36.06
C ASN A 826 17.82 -36.40 -37.14
N GLN A 827 16.56 -36.16 -37.52
CA GLN A 827 15.79 -36.95 -38.49
C GLN A 827 15.38 -36.14 -39.72
N ILE A 828 15.76 -34.85 -39.75
CA ILE A 828 15.72 -34.02 -40.94
C ILE A 828 17.14 -33.86 -41.49
N TYR A 829 17.30 -34.17 -42.77
CA TYR A 829 18.58 -34.23 -43.47
C TYR A 829 18.53 -33.49 -44.82
N PRO A 830 19.68 -33.13 -45.41
CA PRO A 830 19.75 -32.48 -46.72
C PRO A 830 19.08 -33.34 -47.81
N ASN A 831 18.18 -32.74 -48.58
CA ASN A 831 17.39 -33.45 -49.58
C ASN A 831 18.28 -33.94 -50.75
N PRO A 832 18.21 -35.22 -51.16
CA PRO A 832 19.05 -35.75 -52.25
C PRO A 832 18.90 -35.04 -53.61
N LYS A 833 17.79 -34.31 -53.84
CA LYS A 833 17.57 -33.52 -55.07
C LYS A 833 18.10 -32.09 -54.97
N ASN A 834 18.31 -31.57 -53.76
CA ASN A 834 18.76 -30.20 -53.48
C ASN A 834 19.21 -30.11 -52.01
N SER A 835 20.51 -30.03 -51.76
CA SER A 835 21.07 -30.01 -50.41
C SER A 835 20.70 -28.78 -49.56
N SER A 836 20.10 -27.74 -50.15
CA SER A 836 19.54 -26.57 -49.45
C SER A 836 18.05 -26.73 -49.09
N ALA A 837 17.47 -27.92 -49.31
CA ALA A 837 16.13 -28.30 -48.85
C ALA A 837 16.21 -29.45 -47.85
N TYR A 838 15.12 -29.70 -47.12
CA TYR A 838 15.03 -30.80 -46.17
C TYR A 838 14.34 -32.05 -46.71
N ALA A 839 14.64 -33.16 -46.06
CA ALA A 839 14.04 -34.47 -46.23
C ALA A 839 13.94 -35.16 -44.86
N TRP A 840 12.97 -36.05 -44.70
CA TRP A 840 12.74 -36.90 -43.53
C TRP A 840 12.09 -38.19 -44.01
N ASP A 841 12.13 -39.21 -43.16
CA ASP A 841 11.44 -40.48 -43.32
C ASP A 841 10.25 -40.58 -42.33
N LYS A 842 9.30 -41.50 -42.59
CA LYS A 842 8.12 -41.72 -41.74
C LYS A 842 8.44 -42.38 -40.38
N THR A 843 9.56 -43.09 -40.31
CA THR A 843 9.98 -43.89 -39.15
C THR A 843 11.46 -43.65 -38.88
N TRP A 844 11.82 -43.41 -37.62
CA TRP A 844 13.17 -42.97 -37.25
C TRP A 844 14.27 -43.88 -37.81
N GLY A 845 15.29 -43.27 -38.42
CA GLY A 845 16.50 -43.94 -38.92
C GLY A 845 16.31 -44.85 -40.13
N ARG A 846 15.10 -44.94 -40.71
CA ARG A 846 14.82 -45.78 -41.90
C ARG A 846 15.01 -45.01 -43.21
N HIS A 847 16.20 -44.45 -43.42
CA HIS A 847 16.57 -43.78 -44.66
C HIS A 847 16.46 -44.74 -45.86
N GLY A 848 15.46 -44.53 -46.72
CA GLY A 848 15.03 -45.55 -47.68
C GLY A 848 14.37 -45.00 -48.94
N SER A 849 13.35 -45.70 -49.45
CA SER A 849 12.56 -45.29 -50.62
C SER A 849 11.55 -44.18 -50.34
N ASP A 850 11.24 -43.94 -49.07
CA ASP A 850 10.05 -43.21 -48.62
C ASP A 850 10.36 -41.75 -48.25
N ILE A 851 11.45 -41.22 -48.82
CA ILE A 851 11.95 -39.86 -48.64
C ILE A 851 10.90 -38.85 -49.10
N GLN A 852 10.64 -37.83 -48.26
CA GLN A 852 9.53 -36.88 -48.43
C GLN A 852 8.16 -37.57 -48.31
N ASP A 853 7.86 -38.17 -47.15
CA ASP A 853 6.48 -38.47 -46.79
C ASP A 853 5.71 -37.16 -46.52
N THR A 854 5.22 -36.55 -47.60
CA THR A 854 4.49 -35.28 -47.60
C THR A 854 3.19 -35.32 -46.78
N SER A 855 2.61 -36.53 -46.64
CA SER A 855 1.36 -36.79 -45.92
C SER A 855 1.57 -37.02 -44.41
N HIS A 856 2.81 -37.02 -43.94
CA HIS A 856 3.18 -37.12 -42.52
C HIS A 856 4.03 -35.91 -42.09
N GLY A 857 4.81 -35.32 -43.00
CA GLY A 857 5.64 -34.14 -42.74
C GLY A 857 4.88 -32.83 -42.59
N GLY A 858 3.62 -32.72 -43.04
CA GLY A 858 2.82 -31.50 -42.86
C GLY A 858 2.64 -31.12 -41.39
N ALA A 859 2.42 -32.11 -40.52
CA ALA A 859 2.27 -31.94 -39.08
C ALA A 859 3.58 -31.55 -38.38
N ILE A 860 4.73 -31.99 -38.92
CA ILE A 860 6.06 -31.58 -38.46
C ILE A 860 6.33 -30.12 -38.87
N VAL A 861 5.91 -29.71 -40.07
CA VAL A 861 6.13 -28.37 -40.62
C VAL A 861 5.25 -27.30 -39.99
N SER A 862 3.96 -27.58 -39.73
CA SER A 862 3.13 -26.63 -38.97
C SER A 862 3.67 -26.42 -37.56
N PHE A 863 4.07 -27.50 -36.89
CA PHE A 863 4.73 -27.47 -35.59
C PHE A 863 6.04 -26.67 -35.60
N TRP A 864 6.96 -26.93 -36.54
CA TRP A 864 8.23 -26.19 -36.64
C TRP A 864 8.04 -24.70 -36.99
N LEU A 865 7.03 -24.37 -37.80
CA LEU A 865 6.67 -22.98 -38.11
C LEU A 865 6.12 -22.26 -36.88
N LEU A 866 5.18 -22.85 -36.15
CA LEU A 866 4.62 -22.25 -34.92
C LEU A 866 5.66 -22.11 -33.81
N ALA A 867 6.58 -23.07 -33.67
CA ALA A 867 7.72 -22.96 -32.78
C ALA A 867 8.62 -21.77 -33.16
N PHE A 868 8.98 -21.61 -34.44
CA PHE A 868 9.73 -20.45 -34.92
C PHE A 868 9.01 -19.12 -34.66
N GLU A 869 7.69 -19.06 -34.87
CA GLU A 869 6.88 -17.85 -34.62
C GLU A 869 6.80 -17.47 -33.14
N ASN A 870 6.91 -18.44 -32.22
CA ASN A 870 6.98 -18.20 -30.78
C ASN A 870 8.43 -18.12 -30.26
N GLY A 871 9.41 -17.88 -31.13
CA GLY A 871 10.84 -17.74 -30.76
C GLY A 871 11.53 -19.03 -30.30
N MET A 872 10.88 -20.18 -30.44
CA MET A 872 11.32 -21.45 -29.88
C MET A 872 12.28 -22.21 -30.81
N TYR A 873 13.59 -22.03 -30.57
CA TYR A 873 14.75 -22.85 -31.01
C TYR A 873 15.03 -22.97 -32.52
N TRP A 874 14.02 -22.92 -33.40
CA TRP A 874 14.21 -22.90 -34.85
C TRP A 874 14.58 -21.50 -35.35
N ASN A 875 15.15 -21.42 -36.54
CA ASN A 875 15.65 -20.16 -37.10
C ASN A 875 15.29 -20.00 -38.59
N LYS A 876 15.60 -18.81 -39.12
CA LYS A 876 15.32 -18.41 -40.50
C LYS A 876 15.95 -19.32 -41.57
N SER A 877 17.05 -20.01 -41.27
CA SER A 877 17.65 -21.00 -42.18
C SER A 877 16.79 -22.28 -42.28
N ASP A 878 16.15 -22.70 -41.18
CA ASP A 878 15.24 -23.84 -41.19
C ASP A 878 14.00 -23.54 -42.03
N MET A 879 13.40 -22.35 -41.85
CA MET A 879 12.27 -21.89 -42.66
C MET A 879 12.62 -21.78 -44.14
N ASN A 880 13.81 -21.23 -44.47
CA ASN A 880 14.31 -21.20 -45.85
C ASN A 880 14.44 -22.60 -46.45
N ALA A 881 14.98 -23.57 -45.70
CA ALA A 881 15.13 -24.96 -46.15
C ALA A 881 13.76 -25.65 -46.34
N LEU A 882 12.78 -25.39 -45.47
CA LEU A 882 11.41 -25.88 -45.63
C LEU A 882 10.71 -25.30 -46.87
N ILE A 883 10.86 -23.99 -47.13
CA ILE A 883 10.37 -23.36 -48.37
C ILE A 883 11.05 -23.98 -49.61
N LYS A 884 12.35 -24.31 -49.54
CA LYS A 884 13.05 -25.04 -50.59
C LYS A 884 12.57 -26.47 -50.76
N THR A 885 12.07 -27.13 -49.71
CA THR A 885 11.38 -28.43 -49.83
C THR A 885 10.08 -28.30 -50.61
N VAL A 886 9.31 -27.20 -50.44
CA VAL A 886 8.07 -26.97 -51.19
C VAL A 886 8.33 -26.76 -52.69
N ASP A 887 9.41 -26.09 -53.09
CA ASP A 887 9.85 -26.01 -54.50
C ASP A 887 10.06 -27.42 -55.12
N ILE A 888 10.39 -28.45 -54.32
CA ILE A 888 10.57 -29.85 -54.76
C ILE A 888 9.25 -30.62 -54.79
N ILE A 889 8.44 -30.52 -53.72
CA ILE A 889 7.17 -31.26 -53.59
C ILE A 889 6.14 -30.72 -54.60
N TRP A 890 6.05 -29.41 -54.76
CA TRP A 890 5.14 -28.73 -55.68
C TRP A 890 5.87 -28.31 -56.96
N SER A 891 6.60 -29.23 -57.60
CA SER A 891 7.36 -28.96 -58.82
C SER A 891 6.49 -28.36 -59.94
N ASP A 892 6.91 -27.23 -60.54
CA ASP A 892 6.18 -26.53 -61.62
C ASP A 892 5.93 -27.39 -62.87
N SER A 893 6.64 -28.51 -63.01
CA SER A 893 6.45 -29.52 -64.07
C SER A 893 5.17 -30.38 -63.94
N ASN A 894 4.36 -30.21 -62.90
CA ASN A 894 3.11 -30.97 -62.73
C ASN A 894 2.00 -30.13 -62.06
N THR A 895 1.33 -29.29 -62.85
CA THR A 895 0.27 -28.37 -62.40
C THR A 895 -0.88 -29.07 -61.67
N ASP A 896 -1.32 -30.24 -62.15
CA ASP A 896 -2.44 -30.96 -61.53
C ASP A 896 -2.06 -31.57 -60.17
N HIS A 897 -0.77 -31.91 -59.97
CA HIS A 897 -0.26 -32.28 -58.64
C HIS A 897 -0.23 -31.07 -57.69
N ILE A 898 0.15 -29.89 -58.19
CA ILE A 898 0.12 -28.65 -57.38
C ILE A 898 -1.31 -28.34 -56.93
N LYS A 899 -2.30 -28.40 -57.84
CA LYS A 899 -3.73 -28.24 -57.49
C LYS A 899 -4.16 -29.17 -56.36
N ARG A 900 -4.01 -30.49 -56.56
CA ARG A 900 -4.47 -31.52 -55.61
C ARG A 900 -3.84 -31.42 -54.23
N ASN A 901 -2.63 -30.88 -54.12
CA ASN A 901 -1.96 -30.67 -52.83
C ASN A 901 -2.42 -29.37 -52.14
N ILE A 902 -2.90 -28.37 -52.90
CA ILE A 902 -3.51 -27.13 -52.36
C ILE A 902 -4.95 -27.40 -51.93
N ASP A 903 -5.74 -28.08 -52.76
CA ASP A 903 -7.17 -28.37 -52.54
C ASP A 903 -7.45 -29.63 -51.69
N GLY A 904 -6.40 -30.38 -51.33
CA GLY A 904 -6.48 -31.53 -50.41
C GLY A 904 -6.84 -32.86 -51.07
N THR A 905 -7.12 -32.89 -52.38
CA THR A 905 -7.45 -34.13 -53.12
C THR A 905 -6.23 -34.96 -53.55
N GLY A 906 -5.08 -34.72 -52.94
CA GLY A 906 -3.86 -35.52 -53.08
C GLY A 906 -4.06 -37.02 -52.81
N GLY A 907 -3.10 -37.82 -53.26
CA GLY A 907 -3.04 -39.25 -52.95
C GLY A 907 -2.54 -39.52 -51.53
N ASN A 908 -2.39 -40.79 -51.19
CA ASN A 908 -1.55 -41.18 -50.05
C ASN A 908 -0.08 -41.25 -50.51
N GLY A 909 0.87 -40.85 -49.67
CA GLY A 909 2.32 -40.94 -49.94
C GLY A 909 2.98 -39.60 -50.28
N SER A 910 3.89 -39.59 -51.28
CA SER A 910 4.64 -38.40 -51.72
C SER A 910 3.83 -37.41 -52.59
N GLN A 911 2.50 -37.45 -52.47
CA GLN A 911 1.51 -36.66 -53.20
C GLN A 911 0.39 -36.19 -52.26
N GLY A 912 0.76 -35.79 -51.04
CA GLY A 912 -0.07 -35.84 -49.84
C GLY A 912 -1.14 -34.76 -49.70
N LYS A 913 -2.23 -35.14 -49.02
CA LYS A 913 -3.49 -34.42 -48.81
C LYS A 913 -3.44 -33.21 -47.86
N ILE A 914 -2.26 -32.74 -47.44
CA ILE A 914 -2.15 -31.94 -46.21
C ILE A 914 -1.88 -30.45 -46.49
N HIS A 915 -2.87 -29.64 -46.14
CA HIS A 915 -2.89 -28.18 -46.25
C HIS A 915 -1.89 -27.46 -45.35
N GLU A 916 -1.34 -28.11 -44.32
CA GLU A 916 -0.39 -27.50 -43.38
C GLU A 916 0.86 -26.91 -44.06
N TRP A 917 1.26 -27.46 -45.20
CA TRP A 917 2.34 -26.95 -46.07
C TRP A 917 2.07 -25.53 -46.61
N LEU A 918 0.81 -25.11 -46.69
CA LEU A 918 0.42 -23.76 -47.10
C LEU A 918 0.94 -22.71 -46.11
N ASN A 919 1.13 -23.03 -44.83
CA ASN A 919 1.56 -22.07 -43.81
C ASN A 919 2.91 -21.42 -44.14
N LEU A 920 3.83 -22.13 -44.80
CA LEU A 920 5.13 -21.61 -45.23
C LEU A 920 5.02 -20.42 -46.21
N ALA A 921 3.84 -20.21 -46.82
CA ALA A 921 3.64 -19.12 -47.76
C ALA A 921 3.58 -17.74 -47.11
N ARG A 922 3.31 -17.64 -45.78
CA ARG A 922 3.44 -16.37 -45.03
C ARG A 922 4.84 -15.74 -45.11
N TYR A 923 5.87 -16.53 -45.44
CA TYR A 923 7.25 -16.07 -45.67
C TYR A 923 7.63 -15.98 -47.17
N SER A 924 6.68 -16.19 -48.09
CA SER A 924 6.98 -16.29 -49.53
C SER A 924 5.80 -15.86 -50.39
N GLN A 925 5.80 -14.60 -50.82
CA GLN A 925 4.83 -14.08 -51.80
C GLN A 925 4.81 -14.90 -53.10
N LYS A 926 5.95 -15.47 -53.53
CA LYS A 926 6.00 -16.42 -54.66
C LYS A 926 5.08 -17.63 -54.41
N LEU A 927 5.16 -18.20 -53.21
CA LEU A 927 4.37 -19.37 -52.83
C LEU A 927 2.90 -19.01 -52.63
N GLN A 928 2.58 -17.87 -52.01
CA GLN A 928 1.21 -17.40 -51.85
C GLN A 928 0.54 -17.10 -53.19
N ASN A 929 1.25 -16.46 -54.13
CA ASN A 929 0.76 -16.24 -55.50
C ASN A 929 0.52 -17.57 -56.23
N LYS A 930 1.40 -18.57 -56.02
CA LYS A 930 1.25 -19.92 -56.58
C LYS A 930 0.05 -20.67 -55.99
N ILE A 931 -0.22 -20.52 -54.69
CA ILE A 931 -1.43 -21.03 -54.05
C ILE A 931 -2.66 -20.39 -54.69
N LYS A 932 -2.71 -19.05 -54.77
CA LYS A 932 -3.83 -18.31 -55.38
C LYS A 932 -4.06 -18.66 -56.86
N ALA A 933 -3.00 -18.92 -57.62
CA ALA A 933 -3.07 -19.27 -59.04
C ALA A 933 -3.51 -20.73 -59.32
N HIS A 934 -3.39 -21.64 -58.35
CA HIS A 934 -3.70 -23.06 -58.50
C HIS A 934 -4.77 -23.59 -57.54
N TYR A 935 -5.37 -22.73 -56.71
CA TYR A 935 -6.52 -23.08 -55.88
C TYR A 935 -7.75 -23.37 -56.76
N ASP A 936 -8.11 -24.65 -56.90
CA ASP A 936 -9.19 -25.09 -57.78
C ASP A 936 -10.50 -25.33 -57.01
N LYS A 937 -11.46 -24.41 -57.16
CA LYS A 937 -12.77 -24.48 -56.50
C LYS A 937 -13.58 -25.73 -56.85
N SER A 938 -13.26 -26.45 -57.93
CA SER A 938 -14.03 -27.61 -58.39
C SER A 938 -13.70 -28.92 -57.67
N HIS A 939 -12.57 -29.00 -56.95
CA HIS A 939 -12.10 -30.22 -56.29
C HIS A 939 -12.33 -30.28 -54.77
N LEU A 940 -13.10 -29.34 -54.19
CA LEU A 940 -13.17 -29.11 -52.74
C LEU A 940 -13.92 -30.20 -51.92
N ASN A 941 -13.38 -31.41 -51.89
CA ASN A 941 -13.83 -32.51 -51.04
C ASN A 941 -13.42 -32.27 -49.58
N PHE A 942 -14.43 -32.13 -48.71
CA PHE A 942 -14.37 -32.21 -47.24
C PHE A 942 -13.46 -31.23 -46.46
N PHE A 943 -12.37 -30.68 -47.01
CA PHE A 943 -11.29 -30.03 -46.24
C PHE A 943 -11.04 -28.55 -46.60
N GLY A 944 -11.75 -28.03 -47.61
CA GLY A 944 -11.54 -26.69 -48.17
C GLY A 944 -11.40 -25.51 -47.19
N PRO A 945 -12.19 -25.41 -46.09
CA PRO A 945 -12.05 -24.30 -45.14
C PRO A 945 -10.63 -24.13 -44.56
N GLN A 946 -9.90 -25.22 -44.29
CA GLN A 946 -8.54 -25.14 -43.76
C GLN A 946 -7.61 -24.42 -44.75
N ALA A 947 -7.63 -24.85 -46.01
CA ALA A 947 -6.80 -24.29 -47.07
C ALA A 947 -7.05 -22.79 -47.26
N ILE A 948 -8.33 -22.38 -47.21
CA ILE A 948 -8.75 -20.99 -47.39
C ILE A 948 -8.34 -20.15 -46.17
N GLY A 949 -8.58 -20.64 -44.95
CA GLY A 949 -8.22 -19.93 -43.72
C GLY A 949 -6.71 -19.68 -43.63
N ILE A 950 -5.89 -20.71 -43.87
CA ILE A 950 -4.43 -20.56 -43.92
C ILE A 950 -4.03 -19.58 -45.03
N ALA A 951 -4.64 -19.65 -46.21
CA ALA A 951 -4.34 -18.72 -47.30
C ALA A 951 -4.74 -17.26 -46.99
N ALA A 952 -5.83 -17.04 -46.23
CA ALA A 952 -6.19 -15.72 -45.71
C ALA A 952 -5.16 -15.20 -44.71
N LEU A 953 -4.74 -16.04 -43.76
CA LEU A 953 -3.75 -15.71 -42.74
C LEU A 953 -2.38 -15.39 -43.36
N ASN A 954 -1.95 -16.18 -44.34
CA ASN A 954 -0.76 -15.90 -45.14
C ASN A 954 -0.87 -14.55 -45.87
N ALA A 955 -2.03 -14.21 -46.44
CA ALA A 955 -2.26 -12.93 -47.12
C ALA A 955 -2.22 -11.75 -46.14
N LYS A 956 -2.75 -11.92 -44.93
CA LYS A 956 -2.68 -10.93 -43.85
C LYS A 956 -1.23 -10.68 -43.43
N ILE A 957 -0.48 -11.74 -43.10
CA ILE A 957 0.93 -11.63 -42.66
C ILE A 957 1.83 -11.06 -43.76
N LEU A 958 1.61 -11.42 -45.03
CA LEU A 958 2.39 -10.86 -46.16
C LEU A 958 2.09 -9.39 -46.47
N ALA A 959 0.87 -8.92 -46.20
CA ALA A 959 0.47 -7.53 -46.43
C ALA A 959 0.86 -6.62 -45.25
N ASP A 960 0.59 -7.08 -44.03
CA ASP A 960 0.60 -6.24 -42.82
C ASP A 960 1.76 -6.59 -41.86
N GLY A 961 2.58 -7.59 -42.21
CA GLY A 961 3.73 -8.08 -41.44
C GLY A 961 3.38 -9.03 -40.28
N ARG A 962 2.10 -9.13 -39.91
CA ARG A 962 1.58 -9.84 -38.74
C ARG A 962 0.09 -10.19 -38.92
N PRO A 963 -0.49 -11.10 -38.11
CA PRO A 963 -1.94 -11.33 -38.09
C PRO A 963 -2.70 -10.16 -37.43
N VAL A 964 -4.01 -10.30 -37.22
CA VAL A 964 -4.79 -9.48 -36.27
C VAL A 964 -4.62 -10.00 -34.83
N TYR A 965 -4.50 -11.32 -34.68
CA TYR A 965 -4.32 -12.03 -33.42
C TYR A 965 -3.31 -13.18 -33.60
N PRO A 966 -2.49 -13.53 -32.61
CA PRO A 966 -2.14 -12.68 -31.47
C PRO A 966 -1.24 -11.51 -31.93
#